data_AF-M5DTT5-F1
#
_entry.id   AF-M5DTT5-F1
#
_cell.length_a   1.000
_cell.length_b   1.000
_cell.length_c   1.000
_cell.angle_alpha   90.00
_cell.angle_beta   90.00
_cell.angle_gamma   90.00
#
_symmetry.space_group_name_H-M   'P 1'
#
loop_
_entity.id
_entity.type
_entity.pdbx_description
1 polymer ?
#
loop_
_entity_poly.entity_id
_entity_poly.type
_entity_poly.pdbx_seq_one_letter_code
_entity_poly.pdbx_strand_id
1 'polypeptide(L)'
;MPQIINTNIASLNAQRNLDKSQSSNQQALQRLSSGLRINSAKDDAAGLAISTRFTSQIKGLNVAVRNAGDGIALAQTAEGALGSINENLQRVRELAVQSANATNSDVDRDALQAEVDQLVAEITRTSEETDFNGRKLLDGSFSATFQVGANAGQTVDVSIAELTSNKLGSSSQSGLSARGTDNALENGDLVINGVAIAASRAEDDTSSVANNSASAISKAEAINRYSSETGVTAQVNQNVAGGSEMSAVAGSGTFTLNGVDISFSTTTDAAQTRAAISQAINAVSDQTGVKAVDTDSASTGVNLVADDGRNITLTFDTADLSSITADTFASATGLAGGADNGGSGTVYSNTYEGGYTLIADGDQKSIDISGGNGTGRGDLANAGLTAGSYDRAVASSVSAKVTDSSVASTISGGSLTNAVERTDDTTAAFSGGSFANRLIATAETTTAATEFAVDDAGTVNTAQVAAGQTTAQAAATLDGVSGVDVSERIEFSVSDYATAASTAGSLTFAGATIALASSDSFTGPTATADRLTALAESINSSTGYTAGVTVTAELSFDKASINITVLDDTQSGTGQTIVSDAGTTSLTATDSAGAISVTNTALTLQGSLEFSASTPANSVSITGTEAGGASNGELFADGSATISTDGSAALSTSGENQLSVTVGDAAPVTSTIAANSTVADIANAINVADNGVKAYEEINLSAVDSTLESGDQLLIAGVSVSVSGAAGDLATLADDINKTDFSAQNIDVSASLDADGNLALQIRNFSATEVTIQTDAQGRGVALDTDASGAYVAGTDEFASSVSKNLSGELKFFSEDGQDVTVALADPDVGGELYSGSSASSDYTGVNGLQDGDLLVNGVTIGAADVGSDKASATVSSDGSKILSSEKSQSAIAVAAAINKVSAETGVTAEVNATEVVGGDGTNVDLTQFEEGDQAGIYINGVEVGTVTLQNDGSGTLDSDRARADALNLINQNAGKTGITATDNGVSLTLTAADGRNVSIAIDDKSGADASIGAVMGLDAAVDGIGEATFGAASAGGAVSAEGAAYETTYGTVKLSSASEFTLEGGANGNGELDALGLKTGTYGGGEDGQFLSDIDISTFEGATSAITAIDNAIGQVASQRADLGAIQNRLESTVSNLQVTSENLNSANSRIQDADFAAETAELSRTQVLQQAGISVLAQANAAGQQVLSLLG
;
A
#
# COMPACT_ATOMS: atom_id res chain seq x y z
N MET A 1 -116.50 11.70 -21.18
CA MET A 1 -115.71 10.44 -21.26
C MET A 1 -116.63 9.36 -21.80
N PRO A 2 -116.26 8.64 -22.87
CA PRO A 2 -117.10 7.56 -23.42
C PRO A 2 -117.25 6.42 -22.39
N GLN A 3 -118.49 5.99 -22.15
CA GLN A 3 -118.80 4.88 -21.24
C GLN A 3 -118.64 3.54 -21.99
N ILE A 4 -117.68 2.72 -21.57
CA ILE A 4 -117.43 1.37 -22.08
C ILE A 4 -118.03 0.39 -21.06
N ILE A 5 -118.99 -0.45 -21.47
CA ILE A 5 -119.82 -1.27 -20.54
C ILE A 5 -119.21 -2.65 -20.25
N ASN A 6 -118.46 -3.26 -21.17
CA ASN A 6 -117.89 -4.61 -20.97
C ASN A 6 -116.71 -4.65 -19.98
N THR A 7 -116.08 -3.52 -19.67
CA THR A 7 -114.96 -3.45 -18.73
C THR A 7 -115.27 -2.37 -17.69
N ASN A 8 -115.67 -2.76 -16.48
CA ASN A 8 -115.93 -1.80 -15.40
C ASN A 8 -114.61 -1.29 -14.81
N ILE A 9 -114.07 -0.25 -15.43
CA ILE A 9 -112.80 0.36 -15.05
C ILE A 9 -112.86 0.91 -13.60
N ALA A 10 -114.02 1.35 -13.12
CA ALA A 10 -114.16 1.86 -11.75
C ALA A 10 -114.04 0.76 -10.68
N SER A 11 -114.65 -0.41 -10.92
CA SER A 11 -114.53 -1.58 -10.05
C SER A 11 -113.13 -2.19 -10.09
N LEU A 12 -112.53 -2.32 -11.28
CA LEU A 12 -111.13 -2.75 -11.44
C LEU A 12 -110.15 -1.78 -10.76
N ASN A 13 -110.42 -0.47 -10.79
CA ASN A 13 -109.63 0.52 -10.03
C ASN A 13 -109.80 0.36 -8.52
N ALA A 14 -111.03 0.16 -8.03
CA ALA A 14 -111.30 -0.05 -6.61
C ALA A 14 -110.67 -1.34 -6.08
N GLN A 15 -110.74 -2.44 -6.84
CA GLN A 15 -110.12 -3.72 -6.49
C GLN A 15 -108.59 -3.60 -6.47
N ARG A 16 -107.97 -2.97 -7.49
CA ARG A 16 -106.52 -2.70 -7.48
C ARG A 16 -106.07 -1.87 -6.28
N ASN A 17 -106.88 -0.89 -5.86
CA ASN A 17 -106.58 -0.08 -4.68
C ASN A 17 -106.75 -0.86 -3.36
N LEU A 18 -107.75 -1.74 -3.28
CA LEU A 18 -107.97 -2.61 -2.13
C LEU A 18 -106.86 -3.66 -1.96
N ASP A 19 -106.46 -4.31 -3.06
CA ASP A 19 -105.33 -5.26 -3.06
C ASP A 19 -104.03 -4.55 -2.64
N LYS A 20 -103.83 -3.31 -3.10
CA LYS A 20 -102.71 -2.46 -2.65
C LYS A 20 -102.77 -2.21 -1.14
N SER A 21 -103.91 -1.80 -0.57
CA SER A 21 -104.06 -1.60 0.88
C SER A 21 -103.89 -2.87 1.71
N GLN A 22 -104.36 -4.02 1.21
CA GLN A 22 -104.20 -5.31 1.88
C GLN A 22 -102.73 -5.75 1.92
N SER A 23 -101.98 -5.53 0.84
CA SER A 23 -100.54 -5.81 0.78
C SER A 23 -99.74 -4.91 1.75
N SER A 24 -100.08 -3.63 1.87
CA SER A 24 -99.44 -2.70 2.81
C SER A 24 -99.73 -3.05 4.28
N ASN A 25 -100.95 -3.49 4.60
CA ASN A 25 -101.33 -3.94 5.94
C ASN A 25 -100.53 -5.19 6.38
N GLN A 26 -100.38 -6.17 5.48
CA GLN A 26 -99.56 -7.36 5.74
C GLN A 26 -98.08 -7.02 5.97
N GLN A 27 -97.54 -6.09 5.19
CA GLN A 27 -96.16 -5.62 5.36
C GLN A 27 -95.97 -4.92 6.71
N ALA A 28 -96.92 -4.09 7.13
CA ALA A 28 -96.86 -3.40 8.42
C ALA A 28 -96.93 -4.37 9.62
N LEU A 29 -97.81 -5.37 9.56
CA LEU A 29 -97.86 -6.43 10.58
C LEU A 29 -96.56 -7.24 10.65
N GLN A 30 -95.95 -7.55 9.50
CA GLN A 30 -94.68 -8.28 9.44
C GLN A 30 -93.53 -7.48 10.05
N ARG A 31 -93.47 -6.17 9.80
CA ARG A 31 -92.45 -5.26 10.39
C ARG A 31 -92.66 -5.09 11.90
N LEU A 32 -93.90 -4.88 12.33
CA LEU A 32 -94.22 -4.73 13.76
C LEU A 32 -93.95 -6.03 14.56
N SER A 33 -94.22 -7.19 13.96
CA SER A 33 -94.01 -8.50 14.61
C SER A 33 -92.54 -8.91 14.66
N SER A 34 -91.73 -8.54 13.66
CA SER A 34 -90.29 -8.83 13.66
C SER A 34 -89.48 -7.78 14.42
N GLY A 35 -90.04 -6.58 14.63
CA GLY A 35 -89.30 -5.42 15.11
C GLY A 35 -88.35 -4.84 14.06
N LEU A 36 -88.30 -5.41 12.85
CA LEU A 36 -87.37 -5.04 11.80
C LEU A 36 -88.13 -4.38 10.64
N ARG A 37 -87.66 -3.21 10.20
CA ARG A 37 -88.10 -2.51 9.00
C ARG A 37 -87.79 -3.32 7.73
N ILE A 38 -86.67 -4.04 7.72
CA ILE A 38 -86.21 -4.86 6.59
C ILE A 38 -86.23 -6.33 7.01
N ASN A 39 -87.17 -7.10 6.48
CA ASN A 39 -87.32 -8.52 6.82
C ASN A 39 -86.97 -9.44 5.63
N SER A 40 -87.05 -8.92 4.39
CA SER A 40 -86.69 -9.66 3.18
C SER A 40 -85.96 -8.77 2.16
N ALA A 41 -85.25 -9.39 1.20
CA ALA A 41 -84.57 -8.66 0.13
C ALA A 41 -85.52 -7.85 -0.79
N LYS A 42 -86.83 -8.14 -0.74
CA LYS A 42 -87.86 -7.38 -1.46
C LYS A 42 -88.12 -6.01 -0.84
N ASP A 43 -87.90 -5.86 0.47
CA ASP A 43 -88.22 -4.62 1.20
C ASP A 43 -87.16 -3.54 0.95
N ASP A 44 -85.88 -3.93 1.03
CA ASP A 44 -84.73 -3.10 0.66
C ASP A 44 -83.50 -4.02 0.47
N ALA A 45 -83.17 -4.34 -0.77
CA ALA A 45 -82.04 -5.21 -1.09
C ALA A 45 -80.69 -4.61 -0.66
N ALA A 46 -80.53 -3.29 -0.78
CA ALA A 46 -79.30 -2.60 -0.39
C ALA A 46 -79.18 -2.51 1.14
N GLY A 47 -80.27 -2.16 1.82
CA GLY A 47 -80.32 -2.11 3.28
C GLY A 47 -80.08 -3.47 3.93
N LEU A 48 -80.63 -4.56 3.37
CA LEU A 48 -80.36 -5.93 3.83
C LEU A 48 -78.90 -6.34 3.59
N ALA A 49 -78.32 -6.01 2.42
CA ALA A 49 -76.91 -6.31 2.13
C ALA A 49 -75.94 -5.57 3.07
N ILE A 50 -76.25 -4.31 3.41
CA ILE A 50 -75.46 -3.53 4.37
C ILE A 50 -75.61 -4.08 5.79
N SER A 51 -76.84 -4.39 6.22
CA SER A 51 -77.12 -4.95 7.56
C SER A 51 -76.50 -6.33 7.76
N THR A 52 -76.53 -7.20 6.75
CA THR A 52 -75.85 -8.51 6.79
C THR A 52 -74.34 -8.37 6.86
N ARG A 53 -73.76 -7.42 6.11
CA ARG A 53 -72.32 -7.08 6.22
C ARG A 53 -71.96 -6.53 7.60
N PHE A 54 -72.75 -5.61 8.15
CA PHE A 54 -72.53 -5.09 9.51
C PHE A 54 -72.66 -6.19 10.56
N THR A 55 -73.65 -7.08 10.44
CA THR A 55 -73.79 -8.23 11.34
C THR A 55 -72.57 -9.15 11.29
N SER A 56 -72.03 -9.41 10.09
CA SER A 56 -70.79 -10.19 9.92
C SER A 56 -69.59 -9.48 10.56
N GLN A 57 -69.47 -8.17 10.34
CA GLN A 57 -68.40 -7.35 10.92
C GLN A 57 -68.50 -7.31 12.45
N ILE A 58 -69.69 -7.08 13.03
CA ILE A 58 -69.90 -7.10 14.49
C ILE A 58 -69.51 -8.44 15.09
N LYS A 59 -69.90 -9.56 14.47
CA LYS A 59 -69.48 -10.90 14.91
C LYS A 59 -67.96 -11.07 14.81
N GLY A 60 -67.34 -10.60 13.73
CA GLY A 60 -65.89 -10.58 13.57
C GLY A 60 -65.19 -9.75 14.64
N LEU A 61 -65.69 -8.55 14.92
CA LEU A 61 -65.18 -7.66 15.97
C LEU A 61 -65.31 -8.28 17.37
N ASN A 62 -66.40 -8.99 17.67
CA ASN A 62 -66.57 -9.67 18.96
C ASN A 62 -65.58 -10.83 19.15
N VAL A 63 -65.26 -11.58 18.08
CA VAL A 63 -64.20 -12.60 18.10
C VAL A 63 -62.83 -11.93 18.24
N ALA A 64 -62.60 -10.83 17.52
CA ALA A 64 -61.36 -10.05 17.62
C ALA A 64 -61.13 -9.49 19.04
N VAL A 65 -62.16 -8.99 19.72
CA VAL A 65 -62.07 -8.56 21.14
C VAL A 65 -61.69 -9.72 22.05
N ARG A 66 -62.22 -10.93 21.80
CA ARG A 66 -61.83 -12.12 22.56
C ARG A 66 -60.38 -12.54 22.29
N ASN A 67 -59.99 -12.59 21.02
CA ASN A 67 -58.62 -12.92 20.61
C ASN A 67 -57.60 -11.93 21.19
N ALA A 68 -57.92 -10.64 21.20
CA ALA A 68 -57.10 -9.61 21.84
C ALA A 68 -57.04 -9.82 23.36
N GLY A 69 -58.14 -10.22 24.00
CA GLY A 69 -58.17 -10.62 25.41
C GLY A 69 -57.30 -11.84 25.72
N ASP A 70 -57.30 -12.84 24.85
CA ASP A 70 -56.42 -14.02 24.97
C ASP A 70 -54.95 -13.63 24.79
N GLY A 71 -54.65 -12.68 23.90
CA GLY A 71 -53.31 -12.09 23.74
C GLY A 71 -52.85 -11.32 24.99
N ILE A 72 -53.74 -10.59 25.65
CA ILE A 72 -53.45 -9.92 26.94
C ILE A 72 -53.16 -10.97 28.02
N ALA A 73 -53.97 -12.02 28.14
CA ALA A 73 -53.76 -13.08 29.13
C ALA A 73 -52.45 -13.85 28.91
N LEU A 74 -52.08 -14.08 27.64
CA LEU A 74 -50.79 -14.67 27.27
C LEU A 74 -49.64 -13.75 27.68
N ALA A 75 -49.71 -12.46 27.32
CA ALA A 75 -48.68 -11.48 27.66
C ALA A 75 -48.52 -11.33 29.18
N GLN A 76 -49.61 -11.39 29.96
CA GLN A 76 -49.57 -11.38 31.42
C GLN A 76 -48.96 -12.65 32.02
N THR A 77 -49.18 -13.82 31.41
CA THR A 77 -48.59 -15.09 31.85
C THR A 77 -47.07 -15.07 31.62
N ALA A 78 -46.64 -14.61 30.44
CA ALA A 78 -45.23 -14.41 30.13
C ALA A 78 -44.59 -13.36 31.07
N GLU A 79 -45.22 -12.19 31.24
CA GLU A 79 -44.76 -11.13 32.14
C GLU A 79 -44.60 -11.61 33.60
N GLY A 80 -45.53 -12.45 34.08
CA GLY A 80 -45.45 -13.03 35.41
C GLY A 80 -44.24 -13.96 35.58
N ALA A 81 -43.98 -14.82 34.59
CA ALA A 81 -42.80 -15.70 34.58
C ALA A 81 -41.50 -14.88 34.50
N LEU A 82 -41.46 -13.83 33.67
CA LEU A 82 -40.33 -12.90 33.58
C LEU A 82 -40.10 -12.11 34.87
N GLY A 83 -41.17 -11.78 35.60
CA GLY A 83 -41.09 -11.20 36.94
C GLY A 83 -40.35 -12.12 37.91
N SER A 84 -40.70 -13.41 37.93
CA SER A 84 -40.01 -14.41 38.77
C SER A 84 -38.55 -14.63 38.34
N ILE A 85 -38.26 -14.64 37.04
CA ILE A 85 -36.88 -14.71 36.55
C ILE A 85 -36.09 -13.46 37.00
N ASN A 86 -36.67 -12.26 36.90
CA ASN A 86 -36.03 -11.02 37.33
C ASN A 86 -35.71 -11.01 38.84
N GLU A 87 -36.61 -11.49 39.69
CA GLU A 87 -36.38 -11.63 41.14
C GLU A 87 -35.25 -12.62 41.44
N ASN A 88 -35.20 -13.77 40.74
CA ASN A 88 -34.13 -14.74 40.89
C ASN A 88 -32.78 -14.15 40.43
N LEU A 89 -32.74 -13.44 39.29
CA LEU A 89 -31.52 -12.78 38.80
C LEU A 89 -31.00 -11.72 39.78
N GLN A 90 -31.89 -10.90 40.35
CA GLN A 90 -31.50 -9.94 41.39
C GLN A 90 -30.90 -10.65 42.61
N ARG A 91 -31.44 -11.81 43.01
CA ARG A 91 -30.87 -12.61 44.09
C ARG A 91 -29.48 -13.17 43.73
N VAL A 92 -29.29 -13.69 42.51
CA VAL A 92 -27.97 -14.14 42.03
C VAL A 92 -26.98 -12.97 42.04
N ARG A 93 -27.42 -11.76 41.66
CA ARG A 93 -26.60 -10.54 41.71
C ARG A 93 -26.14 -10.20 43.12
N GLU A 94 -27.03 -10.28 44.11
CA GLU A 94 -26.69 -10.07 45.52
C GLU A 94 -25.61 -11.06 45.98
N LEU A 95 -25.72 -12.34 45.59
CA LEU A 95 -24.77 -13.39 45.94
C LEU A 95 -23.42 -13.19 45.26
N ALA A 96 -23.40 -12.75 43.99
CA ALA A 96 -22.18 -12.41 43.26
C ALA A 96 -21.44 -11.24 43.92
N VAL A 97 -22.16 -10.15 44.25
CA VAL A 97 -21.59 -9.01 44.99
C VAL A 97 -21.13 -9.43 46.39
N GLN A 98 -21.87 -10.32 47.05
CA GLN A 98 -21.46 -10.86 48.34
C GLN A 98 -20.15 -11.65 48.19
N SER A 99 -20.03 -12.55 47.22
CA SER A 99 -18.86 -13.40 46.98
C SER A 99 -17.61 -12.59 46.57
N ALA A 100 -17.80 -11.50 45.84
CA ALA A 100 -16.75 -10.56 45.45
C ALA A 100 -16.07 -9.86 46.65
N ASN A 101 -16.60 -9.95 47.87
CA ASN A 101 -15.87 -9.46 49.04
C ASN A 101 -14.64 -10.33 49.35
N ALA A 102 -13.48 -9.69 49.48
CA ALA A 102 -12.21 -10.33 49.84
C ALA A 102 -12.19 -10.96 51.24
N THR A 103 -13.22 -10.73 52.06
CA THR A 103 -13.34 -11.28 53.42
C THR A 103 -14.02 -12.66 53.47
N ASN A 104 -14.62 -13.13 52.37
CA ASN A 104 -15.19 -14.48 52.31
C ASN A 104 -14.08 -15.52 52.10
N SER A 105 -14.21 -16.65 52.77
CA SER A 105 -13.33 -17.80 52.51
C SER A 105 -13.80 -18.58 51.28
N ASP A 106 -12.93 -19.41 50.70
CA ASP A 106 -13.29 -20.28 49.58
C ASP A 106 -14.49 -21.20 49.92
N VAL A 107 -14.58 -21.66 51.17
CA VAL A 107 -15.72 -22.44 51.67
C VAL A 107 -17.03 -21.65 51.71
N ASP A 108 -16.96 -20.35 52.03
CA ASP A 108 -18.14 -19.49 52.00
C ASP A 108 -18.57 -19.23 50.55
N ARG A 109 -17.61 -19.08 49.62
CA ARG A 109 -17.90 -18.91 48.20
C ARG A 109 -18.50 -20.16 47.57
N ASP A 110 -18.02 -21.36 47.93
CA ASP A 110 -18.63 -22.63 47.52
C ASP A 110 -20.09 -22.75 47.99
N ALA A 111 -20.40 -22.28 49.20
CA ALA A 111 -21.77 -22.29 49.71
C ALA A 111 -22.68 -21.29 48.99
N LEU A 112 -22.14 -20.11 48.64
CA LEU A 112 -22.86 -19.12 47.82
C LEU A 112 -23.08 -19.64 46.39
N GLN A 113 -22.09 -20.32 45.80
CA GLN A 113 -22.21 -20.95 44.48
C GLN A 113 -23.34 -21.99 44.46
N ALA A 114 -23.45 -22.84 45.49
CA ALA A 114 -24.53 -23.81 45.56
C ALA A 114 -25.94 -23.16 45.62
N GLU A 115 -26.06 -21.94 46.17
CA GLU A 115 -27.31 -21.16 46.11
C GLU A 115 -27.54 -20.58 44.71
N VAL A 116 -26.49 -20.08 44.05
CA VAL A 116 -26.54 -19.63 42.66
C VAL A 116 -26.98 -20.75 41.73
N ASP A 117 -26.40 -21.95 41.84
CA ASP A 117 -26.78 -23.12 41.04
C ASP A 117 -28.28 -23.45 41.15
N GLN A 118 -28.85 -23.34 42.35
CA GLN A 118 -30.28 -23.56 42.58
C GLN A 118 -31.15 -22.48 41.93
N LEU A 119 -30.73 -21.22 42.00
CA LEU A 119 -31.45 -20.10 41.40
C LEU A 119 -31.42 -20.20 39.86
N VAL A 120 -30.27 -20.57 39.29
CA VAL A 120 -30.13 -20.79 37.84
C VAL A 120 -30.97 -21.98 37.38
N ALA A 121 -31.01 -23.08 38.14
CA ALA A 121 -31.88 -24.21 37.87
C ALA A 121 -33.37 -23.82 37.90
N GLU A 122 -33.77 -22.95 38.83
CA GLU A 122 -35.14 -22.45 38.92
C GLU A 122 -35.51 -21.50 37.78
N ILE A 123 -34.56 -20.66 37.33
CA ILE A 123 -34.71 -19.83 36.12
C ILE A 123 -34.89 -20.72 34.89
N THR A 124 -34.06 -21.76 34.74
CA THR A 124 -34.14 -22.74 33.66
C THR A 124 -35.50 -23.42 33.64
N ARG A 125 -35.96 -23.92 34.79
CA ARG A 125 -37.28 -24.54 34.95
C ARG A 125 -38.40 -23.56 34.57
N THR A 126 -38.34 -22.31 35.01
CA THR A 126 -39.36 -21.30 34.70
C THR A 126 -39.41 -21.01 33.20
N SER A 127 -38.26 -20.93 32.54
CA SER A 127 -38.17 -20.72 31.10
C SER A 127 -38.75 -21.90 30.30
N GLU A 128 -38.34 -23.13 30.64
CA GLU A 128 -38.74 -24.34 29.91
C GLU A 128 -40.16 -24.82 30.23
N GLU A 129 -40.66 -24.59 31.45
CA GLU A 129 -41.97 -25.10 31.87
C GLU A 129 -43.12 -24.15 31.52
N THR A 130 -42.88 -22.82 31.42
CA THR A 130 -43.94 -21.84 31.18
C THR A 130 -44.62 -22.05 29.83
N ASP A 131 -45.90 -22.40 29.85
CA ASP A 131 -46.72 -22.60 28.66
C ASP A 131 -48.07 -21.87 28.73
N PHE A 132 -48.62 -21.57 27.56
CA PHE A 132 -50.01 -21.12 27.41
C PHE A 132 -50.72 -22.02 26.39
N ASN A 133 -51.72 -22.76 26.87
CA ASN A 133 -52.43 -23.76 26.06
C ASN A 133 -51.50 -24.81 25.42
N GLY A 134 -50.47 -25.26 26.14
CA GLY A 134 -49.53 -26.29 25.69
C GLY A 134 -48.45 -25.81 24.72
N ARG A 135 -48.35 -24.50 24.47
CA ARG A 135 -47.25 -23.89 23.73
C ARG A 135 -46.32 -23.17 24.69
N LYS A 136 -45.04 -23.49 24.63
CA LYS A 136 -43.99 -22.84 25.41
C LYS A 136 -43.86 -21.38 25.01
N LEU A 137 -43.58 -20.53 25.98
CA LEU A 137 -43.55 -19.08 25.77
C LEU A 137 -42.13 -18.50 25.74
N LEU A 138 -41.18 -19.09 26.47
CA LEU A 138 -39.87 -18.48 26.75
C LEU A 138 -38.69 -19.26 26.14
N ASP A 139 -38.96 -20.32 25.37
CA ASP A 139 -37.94 -21.16 24.72
C ASP A 139 -37.55 -20.68 23.31
N GLY A 140 -37.94 -19.45 22.93
CA GLY A 140 -37.64 -18.86 21.63
C GLY A 140 -38.50 -19.36 20.47
N SER A 141 -39.21 -20.47 20.63
CA SER A 141 -40.06 -21.03 19.57
C SER A 141 -41.39 -20.27 19.39
N PHE A 142 -41.72 -19.36 20.30
CA PHE A 142 -43.03 -18.74 20.36
C PHE A 142 -43.16 -17.52 19.45
N SER A 143 -43.90 -17.72 18.35
CA SER A 143 -44.43 -16.64 17.51
C SER A 143 -45.91 -16.86 17.26
N ALA A 144 -46.73 -15.84 17.52
CA ALA A 144 -48.17 -15.91 17.33
C ALA A 144 -48.75 -14.60 16.77
N THR A 145 -49.54 -14.76 15.70
CA THR A 145 -50.32 -13.68 15.09
C THR A 145 -51.73 -13.67 15.68
N PHE A 146 -52.11 -12.61 16.39
CA PHE A 146 -53.47 -12.42 16.88
C PHE A 146 -54.30 -11.61 15.89
N GLN A 147 -55.37 -12.21 15.37
CA GLN A 147 -56.35 -11.49 14.55
C GLN A 147 -57.23 -10.61 15.44
N VAL A 148 -56.97 -9.29 15.41
CA VAL A 148 -57.61 -8.26 16.25
C VAL A 148 -58.57 -7.37 15.46
N GLY A 149 -58.97 -7.76 14.26
CA GLY A 149 -59.99 -7.04 13.49
C GLY A 149 -60.91 -7.95 12.69
N ALA A 150 -61.95 -7.37 12.10
CA ALA A 150 -62.96 -8.12 11.34
C ALA A 150 -62.52 -8.47 9.90
N ASN A 151 -61.46 -7.83 9.38
CA ASN A 151 -60.92 -8.09 8.05
C ASN A 151 -59.55 -8.78 8.13
N ALA A 152 -59.24 -9.63 7.15
CA ALA A 152 -57.93 -10.28 7.05
C ALA A 152 -56.78 -9.26 7.04
N GLY A 153 -55.68 -9.57 7.73
CA GLY A 153 -54.51 -8.70 7.85
C GLY A 153 -54.58 -7.66 8.97
N GLN A 154 -55.69 -7.60 9.72
CA GLN A 154 -55.79 -6.77 10.93
C GLN A 154 -55.27 -7.54 12.15
N THR A 155 -53.96 -7.71 12.20
CA THR A 155 -53.29 -8.55 13.19
C THR A 155 -52.37 -7.77 14.13
N VAL A 156 -52.10 -8.36 15.29
CA VAL A 156 -51.01 -7.98 16.18
C VAL A 156 -50.13 -9.21 16.31
N ASP A 157 -48.90 -9.10 15.84
CA ASP A 157 -47.91 -10.15 16.01
C ASP A 157 -47.27 -10.03 17.39
N VAL A 158 -47.11 -11.18 18.05
CA VAL A 158 -46.46 -11.30 19.35
C VAL A 158 -45.38 -12.36 19.20
N SER A 159 -44.12 -11.93 19.31
CA SER A 159 -42.96 -12.79 19.47
C SER A 159 -42.39 -12.59 20.87
N ILE A 160 -41.93 -13.68 21.47
CA ILE A 160 -41.22 -13.65 22.74
C ILE A 160 -39.85 -14.26 22.48
N ALA A 161 -38.79 -13.54 22.85
CA ALA A 161 -37.43 -14.01 22.64
C ALA A 161 -37.12 -15.27 23.49
N GLU A 162 -36.10 -16.02 23.08
CA GLU A 162 -35.57 -17.11 23.90
C GLU A 162 -34.91 -16.54 25.16
N LEU A 163 -35.34 -17.02 26.33
CA LEU A 163 -34.85 -16.58 27.63
C LEU A 163 -34.47 -17.80 28.49
N THR A 164 -33.83 -18.78 27.86
CA THR A 164 -33.26 -19.96 28.52
C THR A 164 -31.94 -19.59 29.21
N SER A 165 -31.53 -20.33 30.24
CA SER A 165 -30.26 -20.06 30.96
C SER A 165 -29.02 -20.12 30.08
N ASN A 166 -29.10 -20.82 28.96
CA ASN A 166 -28.05 -20.94 27.93
C ASN A 166 -28.03 -19.77 26.93
N LYS A 167 -28.97 -18.82 27.04
CA LYS A 167 -29.06 -17.62 26.18
C LYS A 167 -29.12 -16.32 26.99
N LEU A 168 -29.63 -16.39 28.22
CA LEU A 168 -29.74 -15.28 29.14
C LEU A 168 -28.35 -14.86 29.66
N GLY A 169 -28.05 -13.56 29.61
CA GLY A 169 -26.78 -13.00 30.10
C GLY A 169 -25.73 -12.78 29.01
N SER A 170 -25.94 -13.29 27.80
CA SER A 170 -25.19 -12.82 26.62
C SER A 170 -25.66 -11.41 26.26
N SER A 171 -24.76 -10.46 25.99
CA SER A 171 -25.19 -9.23 25.33
C SER A 171 -25.76 -9.56 23.94
N SER A 172 -26.69 -8.74 23.45
CA SER A 172 -27.23 -8.87 22.09
C SER A 172 -26.24 -8.35 21.04
N GLN A 173 -24.96 -8.76 21.09
CA GLN A 173 -23.98 -8.44 20.04
C GLN A 173 -22.65 -9.19 20.18
N SER A 174 -22.64 -10.42 20.70
CA SER A 174 -21.41 -11.22 20.74
C SER A 174 -21.28 -12.05 19.47
N GLY A 175 -20.37 -11.65 18.58
CA GLY A 175 -20.09 -12.41 17.38
C GLY A 175 -18.91 -11.88 16.57
N LEU A 176 -18.41 -12.70 15.65
CA LEU A 176 -17.32 -12.37 14.74
C LEU A 176 -17.84 -11.59 13.53
N SER A 177 -17.52 -10.30 13.47
CA SER A 177 -17.91 -9.44 12.35
C SER A 177 -17.05 -9.70 11.11
N ALA A 178 -17.71 -10.10 10.03
CA ALA A 178 -17.18 -10.16 8.68
C ALA A 178 -17.28 -8.81 7.96
N ARG A 179 -16.28 -8.50 7.14
CA ARG A 179 -16.26 -7.35 6.25
C ARG A 179 -17.20 -7.56 5.06
N GLY A 180 -17.78 -6.48 4.56
CA GLY A 180 -18.36 -6.50 3.22
C GLY A 180 -17.28 -6.71 2.16
N THR A 181 -17.57 -7.57 1.18
CA THR A 181 -16.72 -7.82 0.01
C THR A 181 -17.60 -7.91 -1.22
N ASP A 182 -17.06 -7.46 -2.35
CA ASP A 182 -17.68 -7.43 -3.67
C ASP A 182 -17.86 -8.81 -4.30
N ASN A 183 -17.12 -9.81 -3.82
CA ASN A 183 -17.30 -11.19 -4.23
C ASN A 183 -18.42 -11.89 -3.45
N ALA A 184 -19.20 -12.72 -4.15
CA ALA A 184 -20.14 -13.64 -3.54
C ALA A 184 -19.40 -14.80 -2.86
N LEU A 185 -20.04 -15.45 -1.89
CA LEU A 185 -19.53 -16.74 -1.40
C LEU A 185 -19.70 -17.78 -2.51
N GLU A 186 -18.63 -18.47 -2.86
CA GLU A 186 -18.59 -19.67 -3.69
C GLU A 186 -18.49 -20.94 -2.82
N ASN A 187 -18.60 -22.11 -3.46
CA ASN A 187 -18.51 -23.37 -2.74
C ASN A 187 -17.06 -23.63 -2.29
N GLY A 188 -16.89 -23.71 -0.96
CA GLY A 188 -15.61 -24.00 -0.31
C GLY A 188 -14.78 -22.76 0.07
N ASP A 189 -15.34 -21.57 -0.16
CA ASP A 189 -14.81 -20.30 0.37
C ASP A 189 -14.80 -20.30 1.90
N LEU A 190 -15.90 -20.76 2.51
CA LEU A 190 -16.12 -20.67 3.95
C LEU A 190 -16.44 -22.04 4.55
N VAL A 191 -15.70 -22.40 5.59
CA VAL A 191 -15.93 -23.55 6.45
C VAL A 191 -16.01 -23.04 7.88
N ILE A 192 -17.18 -23.19 8.50
CA ILE A 192 -17.43 -22.80 9.90
C ILE A 192 -17.52 -24.08 10.73
N ASN A 193 -16.66 -24.20 11.75
CA ASN A 193 -16.64 -25.36 12.66
C ASN A 193 -16.58 -26.72 11.92
N GLY A 194 -15.83 -26.77 10.81
CA GLY A 194 -15.69 -27.96 9.98
C GLY A 194 -16.84 -28.23 8.99
N VAL A 195 -17.86 -27.36 8.93
CA VAL A 195 -18.98 -27.45 7.98
C VAL A 195 -18.77 -26.44 6.85
N ALA A 196 -18.73 -26.94 5.61
CA ALA A 196 -18.61 -26.10 4.42
C ALA A 196 -19.93 -25.36 4.14
N ILE A 197 -19.85 -24.05 4.00
CA ILE A 197 -20.97 -23.18 3.65
C ILE A 197 -21.12 -23.18 2.12
N ALA A 198 -22.36 -23.28 1.66
CA ALA A 198 -22.64 -23.20 0.23
C ALA A 198 -22.64 -21.76 -0.27
N ALA A 199 -22.53 -21.62 -1.59
CA ALA A 199 -22.55 -20.32 -2.25
C ALA A 199 -23.76 -19.44 -1.87
N SER A 200 -23.54 -18.14 -1.76
CA SER A 200 -24.60 -17.14 -1.56
C SER A 200 -25.39 -16.93 -2.86
N ARG A 201 -26.68 -16.59 -2.75
CA ARG A 201 -27.56 -16.46 -3.93
C ARG A 201 -28.14 -15.06 -4.01
N ALA A 202 -28.17 -14.51 -5.21
CA ALA A 202 -28.82 -13.21 -5.45
C ALA A 202 -30.32 -13.19 -5.11
N GLU A 203 -30.97 -14.36 -5.00
CA GLU A 203 -32.38 -14.49 -4.62
C GLU A 203 -32.63 -14.25 -3.12
N ASP A 204 -31.60 -14.35 -2.28
CA ASP A 204 -31.72 -14.14 -0.83
C ASP A 204 -31.84 -12.66 -0.45
N ASP A 205 -31.36 -11.76 -1.32
CA ASP A 205 -31.43 -10.32 -1.14
C ASP A 205 -32.28 -9.64 -2.22
N THR A 206 -33.50 -9.25 -1.83
CA THR A 206 -34.41 -8.47 -2.67
C THR A 206 -34.35 -6.96 -2.41
N SER A 207 -33.52 -6.52 -1.45
CA SER A 207 -33.42 -5.12 -1.00
C SER A 207 -32.32 -4.36 -1.75
N SER A 208 -31.21 -5.02 -2.07
CA SER A 208 -30.11 -4.44 -2.86
C SER A 208 -30.47 -4.33 -4.35
N VAL A 209 -29.93 -3.30 -5.00
CA VAL A 209 -30.18 -3.02 -6.43
C VAL A 209 -29.07 -3.53 -7.35
N ALA A 210 -27.89 -3.81 -6.80
CA ALA A 210 -26.73 -4.31 -7.51
C ALA A 210 -25.94 -5.28 -6.62
N ASN A 211 -25.23 -6.21 -7.27
CA ASN A 211 -24.37 -7.21 -6.64
C ASN A 211 -25.04 -8.02 -5.50
N ASN A 212 -26.31 -8.40 -5.69
CA ASN A 212 -27.15 -9.01 -4.66
C ASN A 212 -26.55 -10.31 -4.08
N SER A 213 -25.78 -11.07 -4.84
CA SER A 213 -25.13 -12.30 -4.35
C SER A 213 -23.98 -12.02 -3.36
N ALA A 214 -23.35 -10.85 -3.42
CA ALA A 214 -22.25 -10.47 -2.54
C ALA A 214 -22.70 -9.72 -1.27
N SER A 215 -23.98 -9.36 -1.19
CA SER A 215 -24.51 -8.57 -0.07
C SER A 215 -24.42 -9.30 1.26
N ALA A 216 -24.37 -8.52 2.35
CA ALA A 216 -24.45 -9.04 3.71
C ALA A 216 -25.68 -9.93 3.92
N ILE A 217 -26.82 -9.54 3.36
CA ILE A 217 -28.09 -10.26 3.48
C ILE A 217 -27.96 -11.65 2.86
N SER A 218 -27.42 -11.75 1.66
CA SER A 218 -27.24 -13.02 0.97
C SER A 218 -26.20 -13.92 1.63
N LYS A 219 -25.10 -13.34 2.14
CA LYS A 219 -24.06 -14.08 2.85
C LYS A 219 -24.58 -14.60 4.20
N ALA A 220 -25.25 -13.76 4.97
CA ALA A 220 -25.85 -14.14 6.25
C ALA A 220 -26.89 -15.23 6.06
N GLU A 221 -27.77 -15.13 5.06
CA GLU A 221 -28.75 -16.17 4.76
C GLU A 221 -28.07 -17.48 4.34
N ALA A 222 -27.00 -17.41 3.54
CA ALA A 222 -26.25 -18.60 3.16
C ALA A 222 -25.68 -19.36 4.34
N ILE A 223 -25.17 -18.64 5.35
CA ILE A 223 -24.66 -19.20 6.60
C ILE A 223 -25.80 -19.72 7.48
N ASN A 224 -26.88 -18.95 7.61
CA ASN A 224 -28.04 -19.32 8.43
C ASN A 224 -28.72 -20.61 7.98
N ARG A 225 -28.64 -20.98 6.68
CA ARG A 225 -29.11 -22.29 6.19
C ARG A 225 -28.38 -23.48 6.83
N TYR A 226 -27.15 -23.29 7.28
CA TYR A 226 -26.32 -24.30 7.94
C TYR A 226 -26.20 -24.07 9.45
N SER A 227 -26.91 -23.10 10.03
CA SER A 227 -26.83 -22.75 11.46
C SER A 227 -27.04 -23.93 12.41
N SER A 228 -27.93 -24.87 12.06
CA SER A 228 -28.16 -26.09 12.85
C SER A 228 -27.00 -27.09 12.82
N GLU A 229 -26.11 -27.00 11.83
CA GLU A 229 -24.92 -27.85 11.68
C GLU A 229 -23.67 -27.16 12.20
N THR A 230 -23.54 -25.85 11.94
CA THR A 230 -22.39 -25.04 12.33
C THR A 230 -22.44 -24.62 13.80
N GLY A 231 -23.63 -24.47 14.39
CA GLY A 231 -23.84 -23.84 15.70
C GLY A 231 -23.62 -22.32 15.70
N VAL A 232 -23.64 -21.70 14.51
CA VAL A 232 -23.36 -20.28 14.31
C VAL A 232 -24.44 -19.68 13.42
N THR A 233 -25.05 -18.59 13.88
CA THR A 233 -25.97 -17.75 13.09
C THR A 233 -25.23 -16.53 12.56
N ALA A 234 -25.70 -15.95 11.47
CA ALA A 234 -25.18 -14.72 10.90
C ALA A 234 -26.25 -13.63 10.98
N GLN A 235 -25.90 -12.51 11.61
CA GLN A 235 -26.71 -11.30 11.67
C GLN A 235 -26.17 -10.29 10.66
N VAL A 236 -27.06 -9.67 9.89
CA VAL A 236 -26.68 -8.60 8.97
C VAL A 236 -26.30 -7.35 9.76
N ASN A 237 -25.13 -6.76 9.46
CA ASN A 237 -24.70 -5.51 10.08
C ASN A 237 -25.25 -4.31 9.32
N GLN A 238 -25.32 -3.17 9.99
CA GLN A 238 -25.54 -1.89 9.32
C GLN A 238 -24.42 -1.68 8.28
N ASN A 239 -24.80 -1.33 7.05
CA ASN A 239 -23.83 -1.01 6.01
C ASN A 239 -23.54 0.50 6.06
N VAL A 240 -22.25 0.87 6.05
CA VAL A 240 -21.81 2.27 6.07
C VAL A 240 -20.80 2.49 4.94
N ALA A 241 -21.15 3.35 3.99
CA ALA A 241 -20.16 3.89 3.04
C ALA A 241 -19.60 5.19 3.61
N GLY A 242 -18.32 5.17 3.99
CA GLY A 242 -17.63 6.30 4.61
C GLY A 242 -17.46 7.49 3.66
N GLY A 243 -17.61 8.71 4.16
CA GLY A 243 -17.40 9.92 3.39
C GLY A 243 -15.93 10.14 3.01
N SER A 244 -15.69 11.14 2.16
CA SER A 244 -14.34 11.50 1.69
C SER A 244 -13.93 12.89 2.15
N GLU A 245 -12.61 13.14 2.16
CA GLU A 245 -12.06 14.47 2.43
C GLU A 245 -12.60 15.50 1.45
N MET A 246 -12.98 16.67 1.98
CA MET A 246 -13.65 17.70 1.24
C MET A 246 -12.75 18.85 0.82
N SER A 247 -12.84 19.22 -0.45
CA SER A 247 -12.29 20.46 -1.00
C SER A 247 -13.41 21.46 -1.30
N ALA A 248 -13.16 22.73 -0.99
CA ALA A 248 -14.13 23.81 -1.12
C ALA A 248 -14.35 24.24 -2.59
N VAL A 249 -15.06 23.41 -3.37
CA VAL A 249 -15.31 23.61 -4.80
C VAL A 249 -16.80 23.82 -5.06
N ALA A 250 -17.16 24.89 -5.78
CA ALA A 250 -18.54 25.17 -6.18
C ALA A 250 -18.90 24.47 -7.50
N GLY A 251 -19.97 23.69 -7.49
CA GLY A 251 -20.48 22.94 -8.63
C GLY A 251 -21.89 22.43 -8.39
N SER A 252 -22.45 21.73 -9.38
CA SER A 252 -23.76 21.09 -9.25
C SER A 252 -23.91 19.91 -10.20
N GLY A 253 -24.89 19.04 -9.94
CA GLY A 253 -25.21 17.93 -10.83
C GLY A 253 -26.26 16.99 -10.25
N THR A 254 -26.34 15.80 -10.83
CA THR A 254 -27.13 14.68 -10.32
C THR A 254 -26.27 13.45 -10.11
N PHE A 255 -26.53 12.74 -9.01
CA PHE A 255 -26.06 11.37 -8.80
C PHE A 255 -27.27 10.50 -8.48
N THR A 256 -27.12 9.19 -8.56
CA THR A 256 -28.13 8.21 -8.23
C THR A 256 -27.66 7.39 -7.04
N LEU A 257 -28.55 7.18 -6.07
CA LEU A 257 -28.30 6.38 -4.87
C LEU A 257 -29.33 5.27 -4.81
N ASN A 258 -28.90 4.01 -4.83
CA ASN A 258 -29.76 2.84 -4.92
C ASN A 258 -30.87 2.96 -5.99
N GLY A 259 -30.52 3.52 -7.16
CA GLY A 259 -31.43 3.71 -8.29
C GLY A 259 -32.37 4.92 -8.19
N VAL A 260 -32.19 5.80 -7.20
CA VAL A 260 -32.96 7.06 -7.05
C VAL A 260 -32.08 8.27 -7.36
N ASP A 261 -32.54 9.13 -8.28
CA ASP A 261 -31.83 10.35 -8.67
C ASP A 261 -31.89 11.43 -7.57
N ILE A 262 -30.74 12.02 -7.25
CA ILE A 262 -30.56 13.09 -6.25
C ILE A 262 -29.80 14.25 -6.90
N SER A 263 -30.43 15.43 -6.93
CA SER A 263 -29.76 16.66 -7.38
C SER A 263 -29.00 17.31 -6.23
N PHE A 264 -27.82 17.85 -6.52
CA PHE A 264 -26.99 18.53 -5.52
C PHE A 264 -26.37 19.83 -6.03
N SER A 265 -25.93 20.64 -5.07
CA SER A 265 -25.11 21.83 -5.29
C SER A 265 -24.07 21.95 -4.19
N THR A 266 -22.83 22.21 -4.55
CA THR A 266 -21.72 22.45 -3.62
C THR A 266 -21.35 23.93 -3.60
N THR A 267 -20.66 24.37 -2.56
CA THR A 267 -20.22 25.77 -2.38
C THR A 267 -18.74 25.84 -2.03
N THR A 268 -18.18 27.05 -1.98
CA THR A 268 -16.82 27.27 -1.46
C THR A 268 -16.74 27.16 0.08
N ASP A 269 -17.78 26.64 0.74
CA ASP A 269 -17.83 26.35 2.17
C ASP A 269 -18.16 24.85 2.32
N ALA A 270 -17.19 24.09 2.81
CA ALA A 270 -17.30 22.64 2.98
C ALA A 270 -18.40 22.25 4.00
N ALA A 271 -18.56 23.02 5.07
CA ALA A 271 -19.57 22.74 6.09
C ALA A 271 -21.00 22.98 5.56
N GLN A 272 -21.20 24.06 4.79
CA GLN A 272 -22.48 24.28 4.11
C GLN A 272 -22.77 23.20 3.06
N THR A 273 -21.74 22.72 2.37
CA THR A 273 -21.85 21.66 1.38
C THR A 273 -22.29 20.34 2.02
N ARG A 274 -21.66 19.91 3.13
CA ARG A 274 -22.09 18.69 3.86
C ARG A 274 -23.51 18.74 4.34
N ALA A 275 -23.92 19.87 4.93
CA ALA A 275 -25.28 20.05 5.40
C ALA A 275 -26.30 19.94 4.25
N ALA A 276 -25.99 20.52 3.09
CA ALA A 276 -26.84 20.46 1.90
C ALA A 276 -26.94 19.04 1.32
N ILE A 277 -25.82 18.33 1.20
CA ILE A 277 -25.77 16.94 0.70
C ILE A 277 -26.53 15.99 1.64
N SER A 278 -26.28 16.09 2.95
CA SER A 278 -26.96 15.27 3.95
C SER A 278 -28.47 15.49 3.94
N GLN A 279 -28.92 16.74 3.77
CA GLN A 279 -30.34 17.06 3.67
C GLN A 279 -30.97 16.51 2.38
N ALA A 280 -30.27 16.58 1.25
CA ALA A 280 -30.76 16.07 -0.03
C ALA A 280 -30.97 14.56 -0.01
N ILE A 281 -30.03 13.80 0.55
CA ILE A 281 -30.13 12.33 0.67
C ILE A 281 -31.23 11.95 1.66
N ASN A 282 -31.26 12.57 2.84
CA ASN A 282 -32.25 12.26 3.87
C ASN A 282 -33.69 12.59 3.46
N ALA A 283 -33.89 13.44 2.43
CA ALA A 283 -35.22 13.69 1.88
C ALA A 283 -35.80 12.51 1.09
N VAL A 284 -34.96 11.56 0.66
CA VAL A 284 -35.34 10.39 -0.14
C VAL A 284 -34.97 9.05 0.53
N SER A 285 -34.61 9.05 1.81
CA SER A 285 -34.13 7.86 2.54
C SER A 285 -35.11 6.69 2.55
N ASP A 286 -36.42 6.97 2.61
CA ASP A 286 -37.46 5.93 2.59
C ASP A 286 -37.53 5.19 1.24
N GLN A 287 -37.02 5.80 0.16
CA GLN A 287 -36.98 5.20 -1.18
C GLN A 287 -35.67 4.46 -1.43
N THR A 288 -34.55 5.00 -0.96
CA THR A 288 -33.22 4.41 -1.15
C THR A 288 -32.90 3.32 -0.13
N GLY A 289 -33.49 3.39 1.07
CA GLY A 289 -33.07 2.62 2.24
C GLY A 289 -31.76 3.10 2.86
N VAL A 290 -31.30 4.30 2.51
CA VAL A 290 -30.00 4.86 2.92
C VAL A 290 -30.19 6.24 3.52
N LYS A 291 -29.58 6.47 4.70
CA LYS A 291 -29.56 7.74 5.43
C LYS A 291 -28.16 8.36 5.37
N ALA A 292 -28.09 9.68 5.22
CA ALA A 292 -26.84 10.43 5.33
C ALA A 292 -26.59 10.95 6.76
N VAL A 293 -25.36 10.83 7.24
CA VAL A 293 -24.89 11.35 8.54
C VAL A 293 -23.72 12.31 8.29
N ASP A 294 -23.87 13.57 8.72
CA ASP A 294 -22.78 14.57 8.72
C ASP A 294 -21.78 14.21 9.82
N THR A 295 -20.51 14.12 9.47
CA THR A 295 -19.42 13.77 10.40
C THR A 295 -18.90 14.98 11.18
N ASP A 296 -19.44 16.17 10.91
CA ASP A 296 -18.97 17.47 11.43
C ASP A 296 -17.50 17.81 11.06
N SER A 297 -16.82 16.98 10.25
CA SER A 297 -15.44 17.20 9.81
C SER A 297 -15.31 17.26 8.29
N ALA A 298 -14.38 18.10 7.81
CA ALA A 298 -14.04 18.15 6.39
C ALA A 298 -13.15 16.98 5.96
N SER A 299 -12.44 16.32 6.88
CA SER A 299 -11.60 15.16 6.57
C SER A 299 -12.41 13.88 6.31
N THR A 300 -13.60 13.76 6.89
CA THR A 300 -14.41 12.53 6.85
C THR A 300 -15.76 12.69 6.13
N GLY A 301 -16.14 13.90 5.72
CA GLY A 301 -17.25 14.11 4.79
C GLY A 301 -18.64 13.70 5.32
N VAL A 302 -19.43 13.00 4.50
CA VAL A 302 -20.79 12.55 4.81
C VAL A 302 -20.87 11.02 4.66
N ASN A 303 -21.26 10.34 5.74
CA ASN A 303 -21.43 8.89 5.73
C ASN A 303 -22.82 8.50 5.20
N LEU A 304 -22.88 7.46 4.37
CA LEU A 304 -24.12 6.84 3.90
C LEU A 304 -24.38 5.57 4.70
N VAL A 305 -25.56 5.44 5.30
CA VAL A 305 -25.89 4.39 6.26
C VAL A 305 -27.14 3.64 5.81
N ALA A 306 -27.04 2.32 5.68
CA ALA A 306 -28.19 1.43 5.47
C ALA A 306 -28.37 0.51 6.68
N ASP A 307 -29.40 0.78 7.49
CA ASP A 307 -29.68 0.10 8.76
C ASP A 307 -29.99 -1.40 8.61
N ASP A 308 -30.47 -1.82 7.44
CA ASP A 308 -30.80 -3.22 7.14
C ASP A 308 -29.66 -3.98 6.44
N GLY A 309 -28.50 -3.34 6.26
CA GLY A 309 -27.30 -3.91 5.68
C GLY A 309 -27.37 -4.22 4.18
N ARG A 310 -28.35 -3.67 3.45
CA ARG A 310 -28.35 -3.72 1.98
C ARG A 310 -27.10 -3.05 1.40
N ASN A 311 -26.75 -3.41 0.17
CA ASN A 311 -25.68 -2.72 -0.55
C ASN A 311 -26.04 -1.26 -0.82
N ILE A 312 -25.03 -0.39 -0.77
CA ILE A 312 -25.16 1.03 -1.10
C ILE A 312 -24.53 1.23 -2.48
N THR A 313 -25.34 1.50 -3.51
CA THR A 313 -24.84 1.78 -4.86
C THR A 313 -24.92 3.28 -5.14
N LEU A 314 -23.77 3.91 -5.37
CA LEU A 314 -23.63 5.31 -5.75
C LEU A 314 -23.19 5.39 -7.22
N THR A 315 -23.99 6.03 -8.08
CA THR A 315 -23.67 6.17 -9.50
C THR A 315 -23.82 7.61 -9.96
N PHE A 316 -22.90 8.15 -10.75
CA PHE A 316 -23.01 9.48 -11.36
C PHE A 316 -22.58 9.46 -12.83
N ASP A 317 -23.15 10.37 -13.63
CA ASP A 317 -22.74 10.60 -15.00
C ASP A 317 -22.00 11.95 -15.08
N THR A 318 -20.78 11.94 -15.59
CA THR A 318 -19.97 13.15 -15.85
C THR A 318 -20.66 14.15 -16.79
N ALA A 319 -21.58 13.70 -17.65
CA ALA A 319 -22.39 14.57 -18.50
C ALA A 319 -23.41 15.41 -17.71
N ASP A 320 -23.79 14.93 -16.52
CA ASP A 320 -24.73 15.61 -15.61
C ASP A 320 -24.01 16.45 -14.55
N LEU A 321 -22.68 16.47 -14.56
CA LEU A 321 -21.86 17.29 -13.67
C LEU A 321 -21.57 18.67 -14.29
N SER A 322 -21.52 19.70 -13.43
CA SER A 322 -21.19 21.07 -13.81
C SER A 322 -20.14 21.66 -12.88
N SER A 323 -19.04 22.14 -13.45
CA SER A 323 -17.89 22.73 -12.74
C SER A 323 -17.15 21.78 -11.79
N ILE A 324 -17.42 20.48 -11.86
CA ILE A 324 -16.74 19.38 -11.17
C ILE A 324 -16.52 18.23 -12.17
N THR A 325 -15.45 17.48 -11.99
CA THR A 325 -15.02 16.34 -12.82
C THR A 325 -15.26 15.02 -12.09
N ALA A 326 -15.03 13.88 -12.76
CA ALA A 326 -15.03 12.57 -12.09
C ALA A 326 -14.08 12.56 -10.88
N ASP A 327 -12.82 12.98 -11.09
CA ASP A 327 -11.77 13.01 -10.06
C ASP A 327 -12.09 13.93 -8.87
N THR A 328 -12.97 14.93 -9.06
CA THR A 328 -13.30 15.91 -8.02
C THR A 328 -14.71 15.72 -7.45
N PHE A 329 -15.47 14.72 -7.88
CA PHE A 329 -16.84 14.49 -7.40
C PHE A 329 -16.85 14.17 -5.90
N ALA A 330 -16.03 13.21 -5.46
CA ALA A 330 -15.97 12.80 -4.05
C ALA A 330 -15.47 13.94 -3.16
N SER A 331 -14.38 14.62 -3.56
CA SER A 331 -13.83 15.74 -2.80
C SER A 331 -14.73 16.99 -2.81
N ALA A 332 -15.55 17.21 -3.83
CA ALA A 332 -16.53 18.30 -3.83
C ALA A 332 -17.78 17.98 -2.99
N THR A 333 -18.24 16.73 -2.97
CA THR A 333 -19.50 16.35 -2.31
C THR A 333 -19.31 15.83 -0.88
N GLY A 334 -18.11 15.37 -0.52
CA GLY A 334 -17.82 14.68 0.74
C GLY A 334 -18.41 13.28 0.83
N LEU A 335 -18.98 12.75 -0.26
CA LEU A 335 -19.46 11.37 -0.35
C LEU A 335 -18.30 10.42 -0.63
N ALA A 336 -18.53 9.14 -0.37
CA ALA A 336 -17.59 8.06 -0.59
C ALA A 336 -16.95 8.10 -2.00
N GLY A 337 -15.65 7.82 -2.04
CA GLY A 337 -14.76 7.94 -3.20
C GLY A 337 -15.29 7.28 -4.47
N GLY A 338 -15.13 7.97 -5.60
CA GLY A 338 -15.47 7.45 -6.92
C GLY A 338 -14.21 7.19 -7.73
N ALA A 339 -13.43 6.16 -7.40
CA ALA A 339 -12.50 5.53 -8.33
C ALA A 339 -11.97 4.20 -7.78
N ASP A 340 -12.18 3.13 -8.55
CA ASP A 340 -11.10 2.22 -8.89
C ASP A 340 -11.06 2.02 -10.41
N ASN A 341 -9.83 1.90 -10.91
CA ASN A 341 -9.37 2.07 -12.28
C ASN A 341 -10.06 1.16 -13.32
N GLY A 342 -10.53 1.74 -14.45
CA GLY A 342 -11.11 0.92 -15.51
C GLY A 342 -11.62 1.59 -16.79
N GLY A 343 -10.97 2.64 -17.28
CA GLY A 343 -11.14 3.07 -18.68
C GLY A 343 -12.37 3.93 -19.03
N SER A 344 -12.26 4.60 -20.17
CA SER A 344 -13.17 5.64 -20.69
C SER A 344 -14.67 5.30 -20.64
N GLY A 345 -15.43 6.02 -19.82
CA GLY A 345 -16.90 6.00 -19.77
C GLY A 345 -17.46 7.28 -19.12
N THR A 346 -18.69 7.70 -19.48
CA THR A 346 -19.33 8.88 -18.88
C THR A 346 -20.00 8.58 -17.54
N VAL A 347 -20.36 7.32 -17.28
CA VAL A 347 -21.06 6.86 -16.07
C VAL A 347 -20.12 6.08 -15.16
N TYR A 348 -20.07 6.47 -13.88
CA TYR A 348 -19.29 5.83 -12.83
C TYR A 348 -20.25 5.26 -11.79
N SER A 349 -20.08 3.99 -11.41
CA SER A 349 -20.93 3.29 -10.45
C SER A 349 -20.05 2.55 -9.44
N ASN A 350 -20.27 2.81 -8.15
CA ASN A 350 -19.62 2.08 -7.07
C ASN A 350 -20.68 1.42 -6.18
N THR A 351 -20.44 0.18 -5.78
CA THR A 351 -21.30 -0.56 -4.85
C THR A 351 -20.51 -0.86 -3.59
N TYR A 352 -21.06 -0.49 -2.44
CA TYR A 352 -20.49 -0.75 -1.13
C TYR A 352 -21.28 -1.88 -0.49
N GLU A 353 -20.65 -3.03 -0.32
CA GLU A 353 -21.24 -4.21 0.31
C GLU A 353 -21.18 -4.12 1.85
N GLY A 354 -22.26 -4.53 2.51
CA GLY A 354 -22.32 -4.60 3.97
C GLY A 354 -21.59 -5.82 4.54
N GLY A 355 -21.22 -5.74 5.82
CA GLY A 355 -20.72 -6.88 6.60
C GLY A 355 -21.83 -7.66 7.32
N TYR A 356 -21.46 -8.75 7.98
CA TYR A 356 -22.36 -9.56 8.82
C TYR A 356 -21.63 -10.01 10.08
N THR A 357 -22.33 -10.25 11.18
CA THR A 357 -21.76 -10.74 12.44
C THR A 357 -22.15 -12.19 12.66
N LEU A 358 -21.16 -13.07 12.81
CA LEU A 358 -21.34 -14.47 13.17
C LEU A 358 -21.54 -14.62 14.67
N ILE A 359 -22.69 -15.09 15.11
CA ILE A 359 -23.05 -15.26 16.51
C ILE A 359 -23.09 -16.76 16.81
N ALA A 360 -22.23 -17.20 17.74
CA ALA A 360 -22.23 -18.58 18.20
C ALA A 360 -23.46 -18.85 19.08
N ASP A 361 -24.12 -19.98 18.85
CA ASP A 361 -25.28 -20.39 19.64
C ASP A 361 -24.89 -21.23 20.86
N GLY A 362 -25.37 -20.82 22.04
CA GLY A 362 -25.50 -21.63 23.26
C GLY A 362 -24.22 -22.35 23.72
N ASP A 363 -24.01 -23.57 23.21
CA ASP A 363 -22.94 -24.47 23.66
C ASP A 363 -21.58 -24.18 22.99
N GLN A 364 -21.56 -23.43 21.88
CA GLN A 364 -20.31 -23.12 21.17
C GLN A 364 -19.60 -21.89 21.75
N LYS A 365 -18.38 -22.12 22.24
CA LYS A 365 -17.51 -21.09 22.83
C LYS A 365 -16.57 -20.44 21.81
N SER A 366 -16.29 -21.14 20.71
CA SER A 366 -15.42 -20.67 19.63
C SER A 366 -16.11 -20.80 18.28
N ILE A 367 -15.81 -19.84 17.39
CA ILE A 367 -16.12 -19.87 15.97
C ILE A 367 -14.81 -20.18 15.25
N ASP A 368 -14.66 -21.40 14.73
CA ASP A 368 -13.53 -21.81 13.92
C ASP A 368 -13.81 -21.49 12.44
N ILE A 369 -13.07 -20.53 11.90
CA ILE A 369 -13.14 -20.14 10.49
C ILE A 369 -11.97 -20.78 9.74
N SER A 370 -12.30 -21.52 8.70
CA SER A 370 -11.36 -22.04 7.69
C SER A 370 -11.97 -21.89 6.30
N GLY A 371 -11.20 -22.12 5.26
CA GLY A 371 -11.61 -21.92 3.87
C GLY A 371 -10.45 -22.15 2.92
N GLY A 372 -10.73 -22.28 1.62
CA GLY A 372 -9.66 -22.33 0.63
C GLY A 372 -8.96 -20.98 0.56
N ASN A 373 -7.64 -20.95 0.76
CA ASN A 373 -6.80 -19.99 0.07
C ASN A 373 -5.77 -20.83 -0.68
N GLY A 374 -5.86 -20.86 -2.01
CA GLY A 374 -4.93 -21.62 -2.87
C GLY A 374 -5.03 -23.16 -2.85
N THR A 375 -6.16 -23.77 -2.46
CA THR A 375 -6.39 -25.23 -2.62
C THR A 375 -7.19 -25.61 -3.88
N GLY A 376 -7.53 -24.63 -4.72
CA GLY A 376 -8.43 -24.82 -5.88
C GLY A 376 -9.90 -25.11 -5.50
N ARG A 377 -10.32 -24.79 -4.27
CA ARG A 377 -11.68 -25.07 -3.75
C ARG A 377 -12.37 -23.88 -3.08
N GLY A 378 -12.03 -22.64 -3.45
CA GLY A 378 -12.65 -21.41 -2.92
C GLY A 378 -11.62 -20.42 -2.37
N ASP A 379 -12.07 -19.18 -2.09
CA ASP A 379 -11.32 -18.06 -1.51
C ASP A 379 -12.01 -17.52 -0.23
N LEU A 380 -11.37 -17.67 0.92
CA LEU A 380 -11.89 -17.19 2.22
C LEU A 380 -12.06 -15.65 2.25
N ALA A 381 -11.31 -14.90 1.44
CA ALA A 381 -11.47 -13.46 1.33
C ALA A 381 -12.88 -13.07 0.87
N ASN A 382 -13.56 -13.90 0.07
CA ASN A 382 -14.95 -13.69 -0.35
C ASN A 382 -15.94 -13.67 0.83
N ALA A 383 -15.60 -14.36 1.93
CA ALA A 383 -16.39 -14.33 3.15
C ALA A 383 -16.22 -13.05 3.96
N GLY A 384 -15.19 -12.24 3.69
CA GLY A 384 -14.82 -11.07 4.49
C GLY A 384 -14.33 -11.44 5.90
N LEU A 385 -13.84 -12.67 6.07
CA LEU A 385 -13.33 -13.24 7.32
C LEU A 385 -11.88 -13.65 7.13
N THR A 386 -11.12 -13.76 8.22
CA THR A 386 -9.78 -14.35 8.23
C THR A 386 -9.85 -15.74 8.85
N ALA A 387 -8.96 -16.65 8.44
CA ALA A 387 -8.88 -17.97 9.05
C ALA A 387 -8.41 -17.83 10.50
N GLY A 388 -9.03 -18.58 11.41
CA GLY A 388 -8.71 -18.50 12.83
C GLY A 388 -9.80 -19.05 13.73
N SER A 389 -9.45 -19.14 15.01
CA SER A 389 -10.39 -19.50 16.08
C SER A 389 -10.75 -18.23 16.86
N TYR A 390 -12.04 -17.93 16.96
CA TYR A 390 -12.55 -16.69 17.54
C TYR A 390 -13.41 -16.98 18.76
N ASP A 391 -13.02 -16.42 19.91
CA ASP A 391 -13.76 -16.54 21.16
C ASP A 391 -14.84 -15.46 21.26
N ARG A 392 -16.03 -15.85 21.73
CA ARG A 392 -17.20 -14.98 21.96
C ARG A 392 -16.95 -13.81 22.94
N ALA A 393 -15.95 -13.91 23.82
CA ALA A 393 -15.64 -12.89 24.82
C ALA A 393 -14.67 -11.80 24.33
N VAL A 394 -14.13 -11.92 23.11
CA VAL A 394 -13.06 -11.05 22.64
C VAL A 394 -13.52 -10.30 21.40
N ALA A 395 -13.66 -8.98 21.54
CA ALA A 395 -13.76 -8.08 20.39
C ALA A 395 -12.52 -8.29 19.54
N SER A 396 -12.67 -8.65 18.27
CA SER A 396 -11.49 -8.82 17.43
C SER A 396 -11.66 -8.21 16.05
N SER A 397 -10.65 -7.45 15.65
CA SER A 397 -10.44 -7.06 14.25
C SER A 397 -9.13 -7.66 13.78
N VAL A 398 -9.11 -8.21 12.58
CA VAL A 398 -7.89 -8.70 11.94
C VAL A 398 -7.63 -7.80 10.76
N SER A 399 -6.42 -7.27 10.65
CA SER A 399 -6.04 -6.51 9.47
C SER A 399 -6.01 -7.39 8.24
N ALA A 400 -6.35 -6.83 7.08
CA ALA A 400 -6.24 -7.53 5.82
C ALA A 400 -4.77 -7.77 5.45
N LYS A 401 -4.50 -8.84 4.69
CA LYS A 401 -3.20 -9.06 4.06
C LYS A 401 -2.94 -7.90 3.08
N VAL A 402 -1.78 -7.25 3.21
CA VAL A 402 -1.34 -6.19 2.32
C VAL A 402 -0.06 -6.64 1.61
N THR A 403 0.00 -6.36 0.32
CA THR A 403 1.12 -6.67 -0.56
C THR A 403 1.61 -5.39 -1.21
N ASP A 404 2.93 -5.21 -1.29
CA ASP A 404 3.54 -4.08 -1.99
C ASP A 404 4.51 -4.59 -3.06
N SER A 405 4.32 -4.09 -4.28
CA SER A 405 5.12 -4.37 -5.48
C SER A 405 5.96 -3.17 -5.90
N SER A 406 6.15 -2.17 -5.02
CA SER A 406 6.90 -0.95 -5.31
C SER A 406 8.35 -1.28 -5.71
N VAL A 407 8.65 -1.07 -6.99
CA VAL A 407 9.95 -1.29 -7.62
C VAL A 407 10.81 -0.03 -7.54
N ALA A 408 12.08 -0.19 -7.21
CA ALA A 408 13.04 0.92 -7.16
C ALA A 408 13.30 1.53 -8.53
N SER A 409 13.34 2.86 -8.59
CA SER A 409 14.49 3.52 -9.23
C SER A 409 15.56 3.62 -8.16
N THR A 410 16.66 2.89 -8.32
CA THR A 410 17.88 2.86 -7.50
C THR A 410 17.84 3.76 -6.25
N ILE A 411 17.75 3.16 -5.06
CA ILE A 411 18.27 3.82 -3.86
C ILE A 411 19.77 3.91 -4.07
N SER A 412 20.25 5.03 -4.57
CA SER A 412 21.66 5.34 -4.42
C SER A 412 21.88 5.43 -2.92
N GLY A 413 22.69 4.52 -2.36
CA GLY A 413 23.20 4.68 -1.00
C GLY A 413 23.61 6.13 -0.82
N GLY A 414 23.16 6.74 0.29
CA GLY A 414 23.38 8.15 0.54
C GLY A 414 24.84 8.44 0.27
N SER A 415 25.07 9.36 -0.65
CA SER A 415 26.40 9.81 -1.01
C SER A 415 26.51 11.25 -0.59
N LEU A 416 27.64 11.61 -0.01
CA LEU A 416 28.03 13.01 0.08
C LEU A 416 28.51 13.43 -1.32
N THR A 417 27.58 13.63 -2.26
CA THR A 417 27.92 13.95 -3.67
C THR A 417 28.38 15.38 -3.88
N ASN A 418 28.34 16.22 -2.83
CA ASN A 418 29.06 17.49 -2.87
C ASN A 418 30.51 17.22 -2.47
N ALA A 419 31.41 17.35 -3.45
CA ALA A 419 32.81 17.65 -3.18
C ALA A 419 32.89 18.71 -2.09
N VAL A 420 33.91 18.59 -1.23
CA VAL A 420 34.17 19.59 -0.20
C VAL A 420 34.63 20.91 -0.82
N GLU A 421 33.77 21.60 -1.57
CA GLU A 421 33.99 22.97 -1.99
C GLU A 421 33.77 23.87 -0.78
N ARG A 422 34.87 24.19 -0.08
CA ARG A 422 34.90 25.35 0.83
C ARG A 422 34.23 26.53 0.10
N THR A 423 33.13 27.05 0.65
CA THR A 423 32.46 28.27 0.19
C THR A 423 33.29 29.55 0.43
N ASP A 424 34.61 29.44 0.39
CA ASP A 424 35.54 30.56 0.28
C ASP A 424 36.35 30.51 -1.03
N ASP A 425 36.17 29.51 -1.90
CA ASP A 425 36.96 29.38 -3.13
C ASP A 425 36.08 29.10 -4.35
N THR A 426 35.73 30.16 -5.08
CA THR A 426 35.08 30.04 -6.38
C THR A 426 36.09 29.52 -7.40
N THR A 427 36.19 28.21 -7.57
CA THR A 427 36.83 27.62 -8.75
C THR A 427 35.74 27.19 -9.73
N ALA A 428 35.58 27.98 -10.78
CA ALA A 428 34.73 27.61 -11.90
C ALA A 428 35.30 26.34 -12.56
N ALA A 429 34.44 25.33 -12.72
CA ALA A 429 34.73 24.16 -13.53
C ALA A 429 35.15 24.57 -14.95
N PHE A 430 36.39 24.25 -15.34
CA PHE A 430 36.83 24.31 -16.72
C PHE A 430 36.95 22.89 -17.28
N SER A 431 36.04 22.59 -18.20
CA SER A 431 35.95 21.38 -19.00
C SER A 431 37.24 21.11 -19.79
N GLY A 432 37.72 19.86 -19.69
CA GLY A 432 38.43 19.16 -20.76
C GLY A 432 39.84 19.63 -21.07
N GLY A 433 40.83 19.02 -20.43
CA GLY A 433 42.21 19.04 -20.90
C GLY A 433 43.21 18.87 -19.77
N SER A 434 43.94 17.75 -19.83
CA SER A 434 45.24 17.51 -19.19
C SER A 434 45.88 18.77 -18.58
N PHE A 435 46.14 18.74 -17.27
CA PHE A 435 47.22 19.53 -16.67
C PHE A 435 48.57 19.03 -17.24
N ALA A 436 48.79 19.30 -18.52
CA ALA A 436 50.12 19.59 -19.01
C ALA A 436 50.25 21.09 -18.86
N ASN A 437 51.05 21.50 -17.89
CA ASN A 437 51.59 22.84 -17.70
C ASN A 437 51.97 23.45 -19.08
N ARG A 438 51.02 24.12 -19.74
CA ARG A 438 51.12 24.62 -21.12
C ARG A 438 50.73 26.08 -21.16
N LEU A 439 51.55 26.91 -20.53
CA LEU A 439 51.23 28.32 -20.29
C LEU A 439 51.44 29.25 -21.52
N ILE A 440 52.11 28.80 -22.60
CA ILE A 440 52.22 29.58 -23.84
C ILE A 440 52.25 28.59 -25.01
N ALA A 441 51.30 28.70 -25.94
CA ALA A 441 51.35 27.97 -27.21
C ALA A 441 52.20 28.75 -28.23
N THR A 442 52.83 28.00 -29.14
CA THR A 442 53.91 28.44 -30.03
C THR A 442 53.57 29.73 -30.81
N ALA A 443 54.45 30.73 -30.68
CA ALA A 443 54.45 32.07 -31.32
C ALA A 443 53.69 33.22 -30.62
N GLU A 444 53.30 33.07 -29.35
CA GLU A 444 52.75 34.17 -28.55
C GLU A 444 53.80 34.81 -27.63
N THR A 445 54.01 36.11 -27.79
CA THR A 445 54.68 36.93 -26.77
C THR A 445 53.68 37.23 -25.67
N THR A 446 54.10 37.27 -24.40
CA THR A 446 53.21 37.67 -23.29
C THR A 446 52.48 38.98 -23.64
N THR A 447 51.15 38.97 -23.70
CA THR A 447 50.37 40.12 -24.17
C THR A 447 50.24 41.20 -23.09
N ALA A 448 50.36 40.81 -21.81
CA ALA A 448 50.37 41.68 -20.63
C ALA A 448 51.52 41.32 -19.68
N ALA A 449 51.79 42.19 -18.69
CA ALA A 449 52.76 41.90 -17.64
C ALA A 449 52.10 41.06 -16.54
N THR A 450 52.69 39.92 -16.21
CA THR A 450 52.12 38.94 -15.29
C THR A 450 53.04 38.77 -14.09
N GLU A 451 52.51 38.96 -12.88
CA GLU A 451 53.21 38.72 -11.62
C GLU A 451 52.93 37.29 -11.15
N PHE A 452 53.99 36.51 -10.92
CA PHE A 452 53.93 35.16 -10.40
C PHE A 452 54.37 35.18 -8.95
N ALA A 453 53.55 34.61 -8.06
CA ALA A 453 53.85 34.38 -6.67
C ALA A 453 54.12 32.89 -6.46
N VAL A 454 55.24 32.56 -5.84
CA VAL A 454 55.69 31.20 -5.57
C VAL A 454 55.72 31.03 -4.06
N ASP A 455 54.87 30.17 -3.52
CA ASP A 455 54.86 29.82 -2.09
C ASP A 455 55.61 28.50 -1.87
N ASP A 456 56.84 28.62 -1.36
CA ASP A 456 57.64 27.49 -0.91
C ASP A 456 57.55 27.39 0.63
N ALA A 457 56.81 26.40 1.11
CA ALA A 457 56.64 26.09 2.53
C ALA A 457 56.22 27.31 3.40
N GLY A 458 55.33 28.16 2.88
CA GLY A 458 54.79 29.34 3.57
C GLY A 458 55.57 30.63 3.33
N THR A 459 56.60 30.61 2.47
CA THR A 459 57.37 31.80 2.06
C THR A 459 57.03 32.17 0.62
N VAL A 460 56.24 33.23 0.46
CA VAL A 460 55.83 33.73 -0.86
C VAL A 460 56.90 34.66 -1.45
N ASN A 461 57.50 34.25 -2.57
CA ASN A 461 58.39 35.06 -3.40
C ASN A 461 57.67 35.46 -4.69
N THR A 462 57.79 36.71 -5.14
CA THR A 462 57.14 37.15 -6.39
C THR A 462 58.15 37.53 -7.48
N ALA A 463 57.81 37.25 -8.73
CA ALA A 463 58.56 37.68 -9.92
C ALA A 463 57.59 38.10 -11.04
N GLN A 464 57.94 39.17 -11.75
CA GLN A 464 57.10 39.70 -12.82
C GLN A 464 57.69 39.38 -14.19
N VAL A 465 56.92 38.67 -15.01
CA VAL A 465 57.20 38.51 -16.44
C VAL A 465 56.58 39.70 -17.19
N ALA A 466 57.42 40.58 -17.71
CA ALA A 466 56.95 41.72 -18.51
C ALA A 466 56.26 41.29 -19.83
N ALA A 467 55.36 42.14 -20.33
CA ALA A 467 54.72 41.97 -21.64
C ALA A 467 55.77 41.95 -22.79
N GLY A 468 55.55 41.12 -23.79
CA GLY A 468 56.37 40.98 -24.98
C GLY A 468 57.47 39.92 -24.87
N GLN A 469 57.57 39.19 -23.75
CA GLN A 469 58.59 38.16 -23.54
C GLN A 469 58.18 36.83 -24.17
N THR A 470 59.17 36.10 -24.69
CA THR A 470 59.00 34.71 -25.17
C THR A 470 58.93 33.74 -23.98
N THR A 471 58.48 32.51 -24.18
CA THR A 471 58.41 31.51 -23.10
C THR A 471 59.78 31.23 -22.48
N ALA A 472 60.84 31.14 -23.31
CA ALA A 472 62.23 31.06 -22.84
C ALA A 472 62.66 32.24 -21.94
N GLN A 473 62.17 33.45 -22.22
CA GLN A 473 62.49 34.66 -21.44
C GLN A 473 61.67 34.72 -20.15
N ALA A 474 60.42 34.25 -20.20
CA ALA A 474 59.57 34.07 -19.03
C ALA A 474 60.13 33.01 -18.08
N ALA A 475 60.57 31.85 -18.61
CA ALA A 475 61.22 30.78 -17.83
C ALA A 475 62.44 31.31 -17.10
N ALA A 476 63.36 31.99 -17.81
CA ALA A 476 64.54 32.60 -17.20
C ALA A 476 64.22 33.66 -16.13
N THR A 477 63.09 34.35 -16.25
CA THR A 477 62.65 35.33 -15.24
C THR A 477 62.10 34.64 -13.98
N LEU A 478 61.42 33.51 -14.14
CA LEU A 478 60.76 32.77 -13.06
C LEU A 478 61.67 31.76 -12.36
N ASP A 479 62.63 31.20 -13.08
CA ASP A 479 63.71 30.34 -12.54
C ASP A 479 64.62 31.10 -11.54
N GLY A 480 64.59 32.44 -11.58
CA GLY A 480 65.24 33.28 -10.57
C GLY A 480 64.54 33.30 -9.21
N VAL A 481 63.38 32.65 -9.05
CA VAL A 481 62.60 32.63 -7.82
C VAL A 481 62.99 31.44 -6.95
N SER A 482 63.44 31.72 -5.72
CA SER A 482 63.87 30.69 -4.77
C SER A 482 62.74 29.69 -4.48
N GLY A 483 63.02 28.40 -4.64
CA GLY A 483 62.12 27.28 -4.30
C GLY A 483 61.65 26.48 -5.53
N VAL A 484 61.67 27.09 -6.72
CA VAL A 484 61.17 26.48 -7.97
C VAL A 484 62.21 26.61 -9.05
N ASP A 485 62.44 25.52 -9.77
CA ASP A 485 63.20 25.50 -11.02
C ASP A 485 62.20 25.57 -12.20
N VAL A 486 62.43 26.48 -13.14
CA VAL A 486 61.53 26.74 -14.27
C VAL A 486 62.23 26.53 -15.60
N SER A 487 61.79 25.53 -16.34
CA SER A 487 62.33 25.21 -17.68
C SER A 487 61.33 25.53 -18.78
N GLU A 488 61.81 25.83 -19.99
CA GLU A 488 60.97 25.83 -21.18
C GLU A 488 60.82 24.38 -21.68
N ARG A 489 59.60 23.83 -21.65
CA ARG A 489 59.29 22.51 -22.22
C ARG A 489 58.74 22.65 -23.64
N ILE A 490 59.49 22.17 -24.62
CA ILE A 490 59.09 22.15 -26.03
C ILE A 490 58.72 20.72 -26.39
N GLU A 491 57.51 20.53 -26.91
CA GLU A 491 57.06 19.23 -27.42
C GLU A 491 56.60 19.36 -28.86
N PHE A 492 57.08 18.42 -29.69
CA PHE A 492 56.64 18.30 -31.06
C PHE A 492 56.76 16.86 -31.50
N SER A 493 55.84 16.45 -32.38
CA SER A 493 55.90 15.12 -32.96
C SER A 493 56.60 15.17 -34.31
N VAL A 494 57.35 14.14 -34.66
CA VAL A 494 57.95 13.94 -35.98
C VAL A 494 57.25 12.76 -36.62
N SER A 495 56.46 13.01 -37.67
CA SER A 495 55.70 11.98 -38.37
C SER A 495 56.48 11.33 -39.51
N ASP A 496 57.52 12.00 -40.03
CA ASP A 496 58.51 11.39 -40.90
C ASP A 496 59.75 12.30 -41.03
N TYR A 497 60.86 11.73 -41.51
CA TYR A 497 61.90 12.50 -42.21
C TYR A 497 62.07 11.99 -43.64
N ALA A 498 62.92 12.58 -44.47
CA ALA A 498 63.39 11.94 -45.69
C ALA A 498 64.77 12.47 -46.02
N THR A 499 65.71 11.59 -46.35
CA THR A 499 67.01 11.98 -46.87
C THR A 499 67.07 11.69 -48.37
N ALA A 500 67.87 12.45 -49.12
CA ALA A 500 68.13 12.14 -50.52
C ALA A 500 68.70 10.71 -50.62
N ALA A 501 68.15 9.89 -51.51
CA ALA A 501 68.34 8.42 -51.57
C ALA A 501 69.78 7.95 -51.30
N SER A 502 70.80 8.67 -51.78
CA SER A 502 72.20 8.27 -51.70
C SER A 502 73.07 8.94 -50.62
N THR A 503 72.53 9.81 -49.76
CA THR A 503 73.37 10.63 -48.84
C THR A 503 72.79 10.64 -47.42
N ALA A 504 73.63 10.34 -46.42
CA ALA A 504 73.28 10.53 -45.01
C ALA A 504 73.07 12.02 -44.71
N GLY A 505 72.07 12.33 -43.90
CA GLY A 505 71.70 13.69 -43.51
C GLY A 505 72.19 14.04 -42.11
N SER A 506 71.97 15.28 -41.70
CA SER A 506 72.10 15.68 -40.29
C SER A 506 70.99 16.63 -39.87
N LEU A 507 70.59 16.50 -38.61
CA LEU A 507 69.67 17.39 -37.91
C LEU A 507 70.43 18.07 -36.77
N THR A 508 70.46 19.40 -36.75
CA THR A 508 70.99 20.15 -35.62
C THR A 508 69.84 20.70 -34.81
N PHE A 509 69.79 20.36 -33.53
CA PHE A 509 68.71 20.73 -32.64
C PHE A 509 69.23 20.69 -31.19
N ALA A 510 68.78 21.63 -30.34
CA ALA A 510 69.23 21.78 -28.95
C ALA A 510 70.77 21.82 -28.78
N GLY A 511 71.49 22.35 -29.78
CA GLY A 511 72.95 22.42 -29.80
C GLY A 511 73.67 21.14 -30.27
N ALA A 512 72.99 19.99 -30.32
CA ALA A 512 73.55 18.74 -30.82
C ALA A 512 73.38 18.60 -32.33
N THR A 513 74.37 18.01 -33.00
CA THR A 513 74.23 17.55 -34.40
C THR A 513 73.96 16.05 -34.41
N ILE A 514 72.72 15.68 -34.70
CA ILE A 514 72.24 14.30 -34.78
C ILE A 514 72.45 13.80 -36.21
N ALA A 515 73.19 12.70 -36.36
CA ALA A 515 73.40 12.06 -37.66
C ALA A 515 72.15 11.27 -38.06
N LEU A 516 71.73 11.41 -39.31
CA LEU A 516 70.59 10.69 -39.86
C LEU A 516 71.05 9.65 -40.88
N ALA A 517 70.53 8.44 -40.76
CA ALA A 517 70.79 7.38 -41.72
C ALA A 517 70.19 7.72 -43.12
N SER A 518 70.86 7.27 -44.18
CA SER A 518 70.38 7.45 -45.57
C SER A 518 69.08 6.68 -45.79
N SER A 519 68.14 7.21 -46.57
CA SER A 519 66.84 6.56 -46.79
C SER A 519 66.97 5.18 -47.44
N ASP A 520 68.01 4.91 -48.23
CA ASP A 520 68.34 3.59 -48.79
C ASP A 520 68.66 2.51 -47.73
N SER A 521 68.96 2.86 -46.47
CA SER A 521 69.18 1.86 -45.41
C SER A 521 67.89 1.26 -44.85
N PHE A 522 66.72 1.76 -45.27
CA PHE A 522 65.42 1.31 -44.80
C PHE A 522 64.54 0.92 -46.00
N THR A 523 64.37 -0.38 -46.22
CA THR A 523 63.62 -0.92 -47.37
C THR A 523 62.51 -1.85 -46.90
N GLY A 524 61.28 -1.66 -47.37
CA GLY A 524 60.13 -2.51 -47.01
C GLY A 524 58.90 -1.69 -46.61
N PRO A 525 57.77 -2.36 -46.29
CA PRO A 525 56.52 -1.69 -45.92
C PRO A 525 56.57 -0.96 -44.57
N THR A 526 57.55 -1.29 -43.72
CA THR A 526 57.81 -0.65 -42.41
C THR A 526 58.87 0.44 -42.46
N ALA A 527 59.36 0.81 -43.67
CA ALA A 527 60.53 1.69 -43.80
C ALA A 527 60.38 3.04 -43.07
N THR A 528 59.18 3.62 -42.99
CA THR A 528 58.93 4.84 -42.21
C THR A 528 59.01 4.60 -40.70
N ALA A 529 58.39 3.54 -40.19
CA ALA A 529 58.44 3.16 -38.77
C ALA A 529 59.87 2.82 -38.31
N ASP A 530 60.64 2.08 -39.14
CA ASP A 530 62.03 1.72 -38.85
C ASP A 530 62.94 2.96 -38.87
N ARG A 531 62.66 3.91 -39.77
CA ARG A 531 63.35 5.21 -39.82
C ARG A 531 63.09 6.04 -38.60
N LEU A 532 61.82 6.14 -38.19
CA LEU A 532 61.43 6.88 -36.99
C LEU A 532 62.05 6.25 -35.72
N THR A 533 62.06 4.92 -35.62
CA THR A 533 62.74 4.20 -34.54
C THR A 533 64.23 4.59 -34.47
N ALA A 534 64.93 4.54 -35.61
CA ALA A 534 66.34 4.92 -35.68
C ALA A 534 66.60 6.40 -35.35
N LEU A 535 65.66 7.29 -35.68
CA LEU A 535 65.74 8.71 -35.32
C LEU A 535 65.59 8.91 -33.80
N ALA A 536 64.60 8.26 -33.16
CA ALA A 536 64.41 8.33 -31.71
C ALA A 536 65.65 7.82 -30.95
N GLU A 537 66.21 6.69 -31.37
CA GLU A 537 67.47 6.17 -30.81
C GLU A 537 68.65 7.12 -31.01
N SER A 538 68.76 7.74 -32.20
CA SER A 538 69.84 8.70 -32.49
C SER A 538 69.71 9.99 -31.67
N ILE A 539 68.49 10.43 -31.36
CA ILE A 539 68.23 11.58 -30.48
C ILE A 539 68.61 11.22 -29.04
N ASN A 540 68.10 10.11 -28.51
CA ASN A 540 68.34 9.71 -27.12
C ASN A 540 69.80 9.34 -26.83
N SER A 541 70.56 8.91 -27.83
CA SER A 541 71.99 8.56 -27.69
C SER A 541 72.97 9.69 -28.05
N SER A 542 72.47 10.83 -28.52
CA SER A 542 73.31 11.97 -28.92
C SER A 542 74.01 12.61 -27.71
N THR A 543 75.31 12.84 -27.84
CA THR A 543 76.12 13.55 -26.83
C THR A 543 76.59 14.86 -27.42
N GLY A 544 75.96 15.96 -27.04
CA GLY A 544 76.28 17.28 -27.60
C GLY A 544 75.19 18.33 -27.42
N TYR A 545 74.13 18.03 -26.69
CA TYR A 545 73.13 19.01 -26.30
C TYR A 545 73.78 20.13 -25.48
N THR A 546 73.26 21.35 -25.63
CA THR A 546 73.70 22.50 -24.84
C THR A 546 73.55 22.18 -23.36
N ALA A 547 74.53 22.56 -22.53
CA ALA A 547 74.47 22.33 -21.09
C ALA A 547 73.23 23.03 -20.48
N GLY A 548 72.39 22.29 -19.75
CA GLY A 548 71.09 22.77 -19.29
C GLY A 548 69.93 22.40 -20.23
N VAL A 549 70.16 21.65 -21.31
CA VAL A 549 69.08 21.14 -22.16
C VAL A 549 69.00 19.61 -22.06
N THR A 550 67.82 19.10 -21.73
CA THR A 550 67.52 17.67 -21.77
C THR A 550 66.59 17.38 -22.93
N VAL A 551 66.86 16.33 -23.69
CA VAL A 551 66.03 15.91 -24.81
C VAL A 551 65.68 14.44 -24.66
N THR A 552 64.40 14.13 -24.76
CA THR A 552 63.89 12.77 -24.89
C THR A 552 63.09 12.64 -26.18
N ALA A 553 63.17 11.48 -26.82
CA ALA A 553 62.40 11.14 -28.01
C ALA A 553 61.73 9.78 -27.79
N GLU A 554 60.41 9.75 -27.90
CA GLU A 554 59.59 8.56 -27.69
C GLU A 554 58.80 8.25 -28.95
N LEU A 555 58.92 7.02 -29.44
CA LEU A 555 58.18 6.57 -30.61
C LEU A 555 56.71 6.35 -30.22
N SER A 556 55.78 6.85 -31.04
CA SER A 556 54.35 6.62 -30.83
C SER A 556 54.01 5.12 -30.88
N PHE A 557 52.95 4.73 -30.18
CA PHE A 557 52.52 3.32 -30.10
C PHE A 557 52.25 2.70 -31.49
N ASP A 558 51.65 3.47 -32.39
CA ASP A 558 51.39 3.08 -33.79
C ASP A 558 52.63 3.15 -34.70
N LYS A 559 53.77 3.61 -34.17
CA LYS A 559 55.03 3.88 -34.88
C LYS A 559 54.88 4.82 -36.08
N ALA A 560 53.84 5.65 -36.09
CA ALA A 560 53.58 6.63 -37.13
C ALA A 560 54.25 7.98 -36.85
N SER A 561 54.70 8.23 -35.61
CA SER A 561 55.41 9.45 -35.23
C SER A 561 56.38 9.23 -34.06
N ILE A 562 57.22 10.21 -33.76
CA ILE A 562 58.05 10.27 -32.55
C ILE A 562 57.71 11.57 -31.83
N ASN A 563 57.34 11.51 -30.56
CA ASN A 563 57.22 12.69 -29.72
C ASN A 563 58.60 13.05 -29.17
N ILE A 564 59.05 14.26 -29.44
CA ILE A 564 60.32 14.79 -28.94
C ILE A 564 59.99 15.84 -27.89
N THR A 565 60.47 15.62 -26.67
CA THR A 565 60.36 16.55 -25.55
C THR A 565 61.72 17.16 -25.28
N VAL A 566 61.75 18.47 -25.11
CA VAL A 566 62.95 19.26 -24.89
C VAL A 566 62.72 20.12 -23.66
N LEU A 567 63.55 19.93 -22.64
CA LEU A 567 63.56 20.78 -21.46
C LEU A 567 64.77 21.70 -21.56
N ASP A 568 64.51 22.99 -21.76
CA ASP A 568 65.55 24.02 -21.87
C ASP A 568 65.61 24.86 -20.59
N ASP A 569 66.67 24.64 -19.82
CA ASP A 569 67.04 25.34 -18.59
C ASP A 569 68.26 26.26 -18.81
N THR A 570 68.58 26.62 -20.06
CA THR A 570 69.81 27.37 -20.37
C THR A 570 69.76 28.84 -19.96
N GLN A 571 68.59 29.33 -19.51
CA GLN A 571 68.30 30.74 -19.18
C GLN A 571 68.68 31.74 -20.30
N SER A 572 68.83 31.25 -21.54
CA SER A 572 69.43 32.02 -22.64
C SER A 572 68.45 32.96 -23.34
N GLY A 573 67.14 32.78 -23.12
CA GLY A 573 66.07 33.63 -23.65
C GLY A 573 65.85 33.52 -25.16
N THR A 574 66.48 32.55 -25.82
CA THR A 574 66.32 32.26 -27.26
C THR A 574 65.83 30.83 -27.41
N GLY A 575 64.56 30.62 -27.77
CA GLY A 575 63.97 29.27 -27.91
C GLY A 575 64.72 28.37 -28.88
N GLN A 576 64.42 27.07 -28.86
CA GLN A 576 65.26 26.08 -29.53
C GLN A 576 65.03 26.04 -31.04
N THR A 577 66.12 26.04 -31.80
CA THR A 577 66.06 26.04 -33.26
C THR A 577 66.44 24.69 -33.83
N ILE A 578 65.55 24.13 -34.66
CA ILE A 578 65.80 22.97 -35.48
C ILE A 578 66.35 23.44 -36.84
N VAL A 579 67.49 22.87 -37.23
CA VAL A 579 68.14 23.13 -38.51
C VAL A 579 68.45 21.80 -39.17
N SER A 580 67.90 21.54 -40.36
CA SER A 580 68.31 20.40 -41.18
C SER A 580 69.46 20.80 -42.13
N ASP A 581 70.25 19.81 -42.57
CA ASP A 581 71.24 20.06 -43.62
C ASP A 581 70.57 20.47 -44.94
N ALA A 582 71.05 21.57 -45.51
CA ALA A 582 70.41 22.26 -46.62
C ALA A 582 70.41 21.39 -47.89
N GLY A 583 69.25 20.86 -48.25
CA GLY A 583 69.01 20.11 -49.49
C GLY A 583 69.27 18.60 -49.44
N THR A 584 69.66 18.03 -48.29
CA THR A 584 69.84 16.58 -48.12
C THR A 584 68.79 15.93 -47.22
N THR A 585 68.13 16.69 -46.36
CA THR A 585 67.19 16.20 -45.33
C THR A 585 65.92 17.06 -45.25
N SER A 586 64.75 16.43 -45.31
CA SER A 586 63.46 17.02 -44.92
C SER A 586 62.92 16.40 -43.64
N LEU A 587 62.41 17.19 -42.72
CA LEU A 587 61.73 16.72 -41.50
C LEU A 587 60.26 17.15 -41.56
N THR A 588 59.33 16.25 -41.24
CA THR A 588 57.91 16.61 -41.07
C THR A 588 57.58 16.49 -39.60
N ALA A 589 57.32 17.64 -38.98
CA ALA A 589 56.95 17.74 -37.58
C ALA A 589 55.51 18.25 -37.46
N THR A 590 54.84 17.94 -36.37
CA THR A 590 53.50 18.47 -36.06
C THR A 590 53.56 19.10 -34.68
N ASP A 591 53.31 20.41 -34.64
CA ASP A 591 53.12 21.17 -33.42
C ASP A 591 51.62 21.47 -33.19
N SER A 592 51.30 22.25 -32.16
CA SER A 592 49.92 22.62 -31.83
C SER A 592 49.20 23.43 -32.93
N ALA A 593 49.93 23.97 -33.92
CA ALA A 593 49.40 24.73 -35.06
C ALA A 593 49.28 23.88 -36.36
N GLY A 594 49.70 22.61 -36.34
CA GLY A 594 49.55 21.65 -37.43
C GLY A 594 50.87 21.13 -38.01
N ALA A 595 50.80 20.33 -39.08
CA ALA A 595 51.99 19.72 -39.68
C ALA A 595 52.86 20.74 -40.42
N ILE A 596 54.13 20.86 -40.01
CA ILE A 596 55.16 21.74 -40.57
C ILE A 596 56.27 20.87 -41.17
N SER A 597 56.60 21.09 -42.46
CA SER A 597 57.73 20.45 -43.11
C SER A 597 58.94 21.38 -43.19
N VAL A 598 60.07 20.95 -42.63
CA VAL A 598 61.36 21.65 -42.62
C VAL A 598 62.21 21.11 -43.75
N THR A 599 62.37 21.87 -44.85
CA THR A 599 63.08 21.40 -46.06
C THR A 599 64.27 22.29 -46.48
N ASN A 600 64.43 23.50 -45.92
CA ASN A 600 65.60 24.37 -46.18
C ASN A 600 65.68 25.64 -45.29
N THR A 601 65.04 25.64 -44.12
CA THR A 601 64.89 26.84 -43.27
C THR A 601 65.01 26.43 -41.81
N ALA A 602 65.62 27.27 -40.97
CA ALA A 602 65.64 27.07 -39.53
C ALA A 602 64.23 27.26 -38.94
N LEU A 603 63.79 26.35 -38.08
CA LEU A 603 62.52 26.44 -37.36
C LEU A 603 62.83 26.67 -35.88
N THR A 604 62.45 27.84 -35.35
CA THR A 604 62.54 28.10 -33.90
C THR A 604 61.24 27.63 -33.25
N LEU A 605 61.37 26.65 -32.37
CA LEU A 605 60.29 26.16 -31.53
C LEU A 605 60.26 26.95 -30.24
N GLN A 606 59.05 27.21 -29.77
CA GLN A 606 58.78 27.81 -28.46
C GLN A 606 57.86 26.87 -27.71
N GLY A 607 58.19 26.67 -26.44
CA GLY A 607 57.56 25.68 -25.56
C GLY A 607 56.63 26.34 -24.56
N SER A 608 56.19 25.54 -23.60
CA SER A 608 55.51 25.99 -22.39
C SER A 608 56.47 26.16 -21.22
N LEU A 609 56.00 26.83 -20.17
CA LEU A 609 56.71 26.84 -18.89
C LEU A 609 56.43 25.53 -18.16
N GLU A 610 57.49 24.87 -17.72
CA GLU A 610 57.43 23.77 -16.77
C GLU A 610 58.02 24.24 -15.45
N PHE A 611 57.25 24.01 -14.37
CA PHE A 611 57.63 24.35 -13.01
C PHE A 611 57.94 23.06 -12.28
N SER A 612 59.08 23.01 -11.60
CA SER A 612 59.47 21.89 -10.75
C SER A 612 59.99 22.40 -9.42
N ALA A 613 59.76 21.66 -8.34
CA ALA A 613 60.31 22.03 -7.04
C ALA A 613 61.83 21.83 -7.06
N SER A 614 62.59 22.86 -6.68
CA SER A 614 64.06 22.80 -6.60
C SER A 614 64.57 21.79 -5.56
N THR A 615 63.70 21.38 -4.62
CA THR A 615 63.91 20.30 -3.66
C THR A 615 62.76 19.27 -3.77
N PRO A 616 63.06 17.97 -4.01
CA PRO A 616 62.04 16.93 -4.25
C PRO A 616 61.05 16.64 -3.09
N ALA A 617 61.16 17.34 -1.96
CA ALA A 617 60.40 17.07 -0.73
C ALA A 617 59.45 18.20 -0.33
N ASN A 618 59.41 19.32 -1.07
CA ASN A 618 58.53 20.44 -0.79
C ASN A 618 57.45 20.54 -1.87
N SER A 619 56.18 20.67 -1.46
CA SER A 619 55.10 21.14 -2.33
C SER A 619 55.27 22.65 -2.53
N VAL A 620 55.38 23.09 -3.78
CA VAL A 620 55.45 24.52 -4.10
C VAL A 620 54.20 24.91 -4.87
N SER A 621 53.49 25.93 -4.38
CA SER A 621 52.32 26.46 -5.06
C SER A 621 52.69 27.73 -5.82
N ILE A 622 52.20 27.85 -7.05
CA ILE A 622 52.54 28.97 -7.93
C ILE A 622 51.26 29.63 -8.41
N THR A 623 51.16 30.93 -8.19
CA THR A 623 49.98 31.74 -8.52
C THR A 623 50.37 32.87 -9.46
N GLY A 624 49.81 32.88 -10.68
CA GLY A 624 49.99 33.97 -11.65
C GLY A 624 48.85 35.00 -11.59
N THR A 625 49.16 36.29 -11.61
CA THR A 625 48.20 37.40 -11.65
C THR A 625 48.61 38.43 -12.71
N GLU A 626 47.73 38.73 -13.67
CA GLU A 626 47.96 39.83 -14.63
C GLU A 626 47.85 41.21 -13.96
N ALA A 627 48.82 42.09 -14.24
CA ALA A 627 48.81 43.45 -13.73
C ALA A 627 47.72 44.31 -14.41
N GLY A 628 46.53 44.38 -13.82
CA GLY A 628 45.50 45.34 -14.22
C GLY A 628 44.06 44.85 -14.29
N GLY A 629 43.77 43.57 -14.00
CA GLY A 629 42.42 43.07 -13.69
C GLY A 629 41.32 43.55 -14.65
N ALA A 630 41.38 43.19 -15.93
CA ALA A 630 40.23 43.29 -16.81
C ALA A 630 40.28 42.21 -17.90
N SER A 631 39.20 41.45 -17.96
CA SER A 631 38.90 40.33 -18.84
C SER A 631 39.23 40.60 -20.31
N ASN A 632 40.34 40.05 -20.77
CA ASN A 632 40.48 39.54 -22.13
C ASN A 632 41.11 38.15 -21.97
N GLY A 633 40.39 37.11 -22.38
CA GLY A 633 40.91 35.74 -22.32
C GLY A 633 42.16 35.64 -23.17
N GLU A 634 43.25 35.15 -22.58
CA GLU A 634 44.25 34.29 -23.23
C GLU A 634 45.44 33.86 -22.34
N LEU A 635 45.54 34.20 -21.03
CA LEU A 635 46.58 33.59 -20.16
C LEU A 635 46.05 32.85 -18.91
N PHE A 636 45.08 33.42 -18.19
CA PHE A 636 44.36 32.75 -17.10
C PHE A 636 42.90 33.22 -17.15
N ALA A 637 41.97 32.28 -17.37
CA ALA A 637 40.56 32.61 -17.37
C ALA A 637 40.10 32.73 -15.92
N ASP A 638 39.90 33.97 -15.48
CA ASP A 638 39.63 34.40 -14.11
C ASP A 638 40.89 34.61 -13.24
N GLY A 639 40.80 35.57 -12.32
CA GLY A 639 41.94 36.09 -11.60
C GLY A 639 42.50 35.09 -10.60
N SER A 640 43.69 34.58 -10.90
CA SER A 640 44.56 33.71 -10.10
C SER A 640 44.26 32.21 -10.19
N ALA A 641 45.25 31.45 -10.67
CA ALA A 641 45.24 29.99 -10.72
C ALA A 641 46.45 29.45 -9.96
N THR A 642 46.26 28.40 -9.14
CA THR A 642 47.31 27.75 -8.34
C THR A 642 47.59 26.35 -8.88
N ILE A 643 48.86 26.02 -9.14
CA ILE A 643 49.32 24.70 -9.59
C ILE A 643 49.99 23.98 -8.40
N SER A 644 49.55 22.76 -8.05
CA SER A 644 50.18 21.83 -7.08
C SER A 644 50.81 20.64 -7.80
N THR A 645 51.92 20.10 -7.27
CA THR A 645 52.78 19.11 -7.95
C THR A 645 52.66 17.66 -7.45
N ASP A 646 51.65 17.31 -6.65
CA ASP A 646 51.55 16.00 -5.97
C ASP A 646 50.46 15.03 -6.51
N GLY A 647 49.73 15.40 -7.57
CA GLY A 647 49.04 14.46 -8.46
C GLY A 647 48.00 13.51 -7.85
N SER A 648 47.52 13.73 -6.61
CA SER A 648 46.60 12.82 -5.91
C SER A 648 45.36 13.59 -5.47
N ALA A 649 44.35 13.68 -6.34
CA ALA A 649 43.04 14.20 -5.94
C ALA A 649 42.25 13.10 -5.20
N ALA A 650 42.67 12.79 -3.97
CA ALA A 650 41.87 12.04 -3.02
C ALA A 650 41.22 13.01 -2.03
N LEU A 651 39.99 12.69 -1.61
CA LEU A 651 39.28 13.40 -0.55
C LEU A 651 40.13 13.35 0.73
N SER A 652 40.74 14.47 1.11
CA SER A 652 41.47 14.61 2.37
C SER A 652 40.96 15.82 3.13
N THR A 653 40.65 15.64 4.41
CA THR A 653 40.19 16.73 5.27
C THR A 653 41.35 17.68 5.57
N SER A 654 41.27 18.95 5.19
CA SER A 654 42.36 19.91 5.45
C SER A 654 42.50 20.34 6.93
N GLY A 655 41.62 19.84 7.81
CA GLY A 655 41.54 20.14 9.24
C GLY A 655 40.74 19.08 10.02
N GLU A 656 40.69 19.19 11.35
CA GLU A 656 39.83 18.33 12.19
C GLU A 656 38.36 18.68 11.94
N ASN A 657 37.55 17.69 11.54
CA ASN A 657 36.13 17.88 11.27
C ASN A 657 35.28 17.08 12.26
N GLN A 658 34.12 17.59 12.62
CA GLN A 658 33.12 16.87 13.40
C GLN A 658 32.17 16.14 12.46
N LEU A 659 32.21 14.81 12.47
CA LEU A 659 31.22 13.94 11.87
C LEU A 659 30.01 13.86 12.79
N SER A 660 28.82 13.95 12.23
CA SER A 660 27.53 13.73 12.88
C SER A 660 26.74 12.72 12.06
N VAL A 661 26.32 11.63 12.68
CA VAL A 661 25.49 10.60 12.07
C VAL A 661 24.15 10.57 12.80
N THR A 662 23.07 10.67 12.04
CA THR A 662 21.70 10.60 12.56
C THR A 662 20.97 9.50 11.81
N VAL A 663 20.25 8.64 12.54
CA VAL A 663 19.42 7.57 11.97
C VAL A 663 17.97 7.82 12.39
N GLY A 664 17.09 8.06 11.42
CA GLY A 664 15.71 8.50 11.65
C GLY A 664 15.64 9.73 12.55
N ASP A 665 14.83 9.66 13.60
CA ASP A 665 14.63 10.74 14.59
C ASP A 665 15.58 10.63 15.82
N ALA A 666 16.57 9.74 15.78
CA ALA A 666 17.51 9.57 16.88
C ALA A 666 18.38 10.82 17.09
N ALA A 667 18.90 10.99 18.31
CA ALA A 667 19.85 12.07 18.57
C ALA A 667 21.15 11.82 17.76
N PRO A 668 21.72 12.86 17.10
CA PRO A 668 22.93 12.71 16.30
C PRO A 668 24.10 12.21 17.16
N VAL A 669 24.77 11.16 16.68
CA VAL A 669 26.03 10.69 17.25
C VAL A 669 27.18 11.41 16.57
N THR A 670 28.07 12.00 17.36
CA THR A 670 29.20 12.78 16.83
C THR A 670 30.53 12.11 17.07
N SER A 671 31.43 12.19 16.09
CA SER A 671 32.81 11.76 16.19
C SER A 671 33.74 12.78 15.52
N THR A 672 35.03 12.74 15.83
CA THR A 672 36.02 13.62 15.20
C THR A 672 36.77 12.88 14.12
N ILE A 673 36.80 13.46 12.93
CA ILE A 673 37.64 13.04 11.80
C ILE A 673 38.93 13.85 11.85
N ALA A 674 40.06 13.16 11.90
CA ALA A 674 41.37 13.81 11.93
C ALA A 674 41.67 14.48 10.57
N ALA A 675 42.57 15.45 10.54
CA ALA A 675 43.07 16.01 9.29
C ALA A 675 43.75 14.92 8.43
N ASN A 676 43.59 15.03 7.11
CA ASN A 676 44.06 14.10 6.07
C ASN A 676 43.44 12.69 6.13
N SER A 677 42.24 12.55 6.71
CA SER A 677 41.52 11.27 6.69
C SER A 677 41.01 10.95 5.28
N THR A 678 41.13 9.70 4.85
CA THR A 678 40.68 9.18 3.55
C THR A 678 39.18 8.85 3.53
N VAL A 679 38.62 8.52 2.36
CA VAL A 679 37.23 8.04 2.25
C VAL A 679 37.00 6.77 3.08
N ALA A 680 37.96 5.84 3.06
CA ALA A 680 37.97 4.65 3.91
C ALA A 680 37.96 4.99 5.42
N ASP A 681 38.72 5.99 5.84
CA ASP A 681 38.73 6.46 7.23
C ASP A 681 37.39 7.07 7.66
N ILE A 682 36.74 7.82 6.77
CA ILE A 682 35.43 8.42 7.01
C ILE A 682 34.34 7.34 7.05
N ALA A 683 34.35 6.38 6.12
CA ALA A 683 33.45 5.23 6.13
C ALA A 683 33.59 4.43 7.43
N ASN A 684 34.83 4.13 7.83
CA ASN A 684 35.10 3.45 9.09
C ASN A 684 34.66 4.31 10.31
N ALA A 685 34.85 5.62 10.29
CA ALA A 685 34.39 6.50 11.35
C ALA A 685 32.86 6.52 11.47
N ILE A 686 32.11 6.47 10.36
CA ILE A 686 30.65 6.33 10.35
C ILE A 686 30.24 4.97 10.94
N ASN A 687 30.88 3.89 10.50
CA ASN A 687 30.64 2.53 11.02
C ASN A 687 30.93 2.41 12.53
N VAL A 688 31.88 3.19 13.06
CA VAL A 688 32.25 3.18 14.48
C VAL A 688 31.39 4.14 15.30
N ALA A 689 30.92 5.23 14.69
CA ALA A 689 30.08 6.23 15.36
C ALA A 689 28.69 5.68 15.71
N ASP A 690 28.09 4.86 14.85
CA ASP A 690 26.77 4.28 15.10
C ASP A 690 26.66 2.81 14.64
N ASN A 691 26.10 1.95 15.49
CA ASN A 691 26.01 0.49 15.28
C ASN A 691 24.87 0.08 14.33
N GLY A 692 24.09 1.02 13.79
CA GLY A 692 22.98 0.77 12.86
C GLY A 692 23.19 1.34 11.46
N VAL A 693 24.40 1.81 11.15
CA VAL A 693 24.77 2.36 9.84
C VAL A 693 25.91 1.55 9.24
N LYS A 694 25.78 1.18 7.97
CA LYS A 694 26.86 0.63 7.16
C LYS A 694 27.34 1.69 6.20
N ALA A 695 28.61 2.02 6.30
CA ALA A 695 29.32 2.88 5.38
C ALA A 695 30.47 2.11 4.75
N TYR A 696 30.72 2.38 3.48
CA TYR A 696 31.83 1.82 2.74
C TYR A 696 32.31 2.81 1.69
N GLU A 697 33.56 2.64 1.31
CA GLU A 697 34.11 3.27 0.13
C GLU A 697 33.81 2.38 -1.07
N GLU A 698 33.04 2.87 -2.04
CA GLU A 698 32.77 2.17 -3.29
C GLU A 698 33.72 2.63 -4.38
N ILE A 699 34.54 1.70 -4.89
CA ILE A 699 35.48 1.93 -5.98
C ILE A 699 34.97 1.16 -7.19
N ASN A 700 34.55 1.88 -8.21
CA ASN A 700 34.17 1.30 -9.49
C ASN A 700 35.34 1.47 -10.48
N LEU A 701 35.75 0.38 -11.11
CA LEU A 701 36.80 0.32 -12.12
C LEU A 701 36.22 -0.41 -13.32
N SER A 702 36.52 0.05 -14.53
CA SER A 702 36.28 -0.78 -15.72
C SER A 702 37.65 -1.13 -16.31
N ALA A 703 37.73 -2.23 -17.03
CA ALA A 703 38.96 -2.74 -17.63
C ALA A 703 38.71 -3.23 -19.05
N VAL A 704 39.34 -2.57 -20.02
CA VAL A 704 39.18 -2.83 -21.46
C VAL A 704 40.05 -3.98 -21.98
N ASP A 705 41.11 -4.35 -21.27
CA ASP A 705 42.02 -5.42 -21.69
C ASP A 705 42.79 -6.02 -20.49
N SER A 706 43.32 -7.23 -20.67
CA SER A 706 44.23 -7.85 -19.70
C SER A 706 45.33 -8.61 -20.41
N THR A 707 46.58 -8.24 -20.15
CA THR A 707 47.75 -8.97 -20.64
C THR A 707 48.18 -10.10 -19.69
N LEU A 708 47.41 -10.39 -18.64
CA LEU A 708 47.70 -11.48 -17.69
C LEU A 708 47.50 -12.86 -18.34
N GLU A 709 48.38 -13.80 -18.03
CA GLU A 709 48.32 -15.18 -18.52
C GLU A 709 48.06 -16.18 -17.38
N SER A 710 47.60 -17.37 -17.76
CA SER A 710 47.39 -18.49 -16.83
C SER A 710 48.62 -18.74 -15.95
N GLY A 711 48.45 -18.59 -14.63
CA GLY A 711 49.50 -18.73 -13.62
C GLY A 711 49.99 -17.41 -13.01
N ASP A 712 49.62 -16.25 -13.57
CA ASP A 712 49.86 -14.93 -12.98
C ASP A 712 48.94 -14.64 -11.78
N GLN A 713 49.33 -13.69 -10.92
CA GLN A 713 48.49 -13.23 -9.81
C GLN A 713 48.15 -11.75 -9.94
N LEU A 714 46.86 -11.45 -9.81
CA LEU A 714 46.35 -10.10 -9.56
C LEU A 714 46.11 -9.96 -8.06
N LEU A 715 46.72 -8.99 -7.41
CA LEU A 715 46.55 -8.71 -6.00
C LEU A 715 45.58 -7.53 -5.84
N ILE A 716 44.46 -7.75 -5.15
CA ILE A 716 43.50 -6.69 -4.77
C ILE A 716 43.49 -6.62 -3.26
N ALA A 717 43.81 -5.44 -2.71
CA ALA A 717 44.05 -5.22 -1.28
C ALA A 717 45.00 -6.27 -0.65
N GLY A 718 46.00 -6.71 -1.41
CA GLY A 718 46.95 -7.75 -1.00
C GLY A 718 46.44 -9.19 -1.04
N VAL A 719 45.21 -9.45 -1.49
CA VAL A 719 44.66 -10.80 -1.71
C VAL A 719 44.95 -11.25 -3.15
N SER A 720 45.55 -12.43 -3.31
CA SER A 720 45.93 -12.96 -4.62
C SER A 720 44.77 -13.65 -5.34
N VAL A 721 44.39 -13.11 -6.49
CA VAL A 721 43.51 -13.71 -7.51
C VAL A 721 44.39 -14.46 -8.51
N SER A 722 44.18 -15.77 -8.61
CA SER A 722 44.91 -16.62 -9.55
C SER A 722 44.27 -16.57 -10.94
N VAL A 723 45.02 -16.07 -11.92
CA VAL A 723 44.53 -15.98 -13.30
C VAL A 723 44.59 -17.36 -13.96
N SER A 724 43.46 -17.82 -14.49
CA SER A 724 43.28 -19.11 -15.14
C SER A 724 43.11 -19.00 -16.67
N GLY A 725 42.67 -17.84 -17.15
CA GLY A 725 42.46 -17.51 -18.57
C GLY A 725 43.72 -17.18 -19.37
N ALA A 726 43.57 -17.01 -20.68
CA ALA A 726 44.62 -16.51 -21.57
C ALA A 726 44.60 -14.97 -21.63
N ALA A 727 45.70 -14.34 -22.09
CA ALA A 727 45.72 -12.89 -22.30
C ALA A 727 44.55 -12.44 -23.21
N GLY A 728 43.86 -11.38 -22.79
CA GLY A 728 42.66 -10.82 -23.41
C GLY A 728 41.35 -11.49 -22.98
N ASP A 729 41.38 -12.55 -22.16
CA ASP A 729 40.18 -13.26 -21.69
C ASP A 729 39.62 -12.62 -20.40
N LEU A 730 38.94 -11.49 -20.58
CA LEU A 730 38.31 -10.74 -19.49
C LEU A 730 37.15 -11.50 -18.83
N ALA A 731 36.48 -12.40 -19.56
CA ALA A 731 35.41 -13.24 -19.02
C ALA A 731 35.94 -14.21 -17.97
N THR A 732 37.02 -14.92 -18.29
CA THR A 732 37.64 -15.84 -17.33
C THR A 732 38.29 -15.08 -16.17
N LEU A 733 38.82 -13.87 -16.40
CA LEU A 733 39.36 -13.03 -15.33
C LEU A 733 38.27 -12.53 -14.37
N ALA A 734 37.08 -12.14 -14.87
CA ALA A 734 35.93 -11.80 -14.03
C ALA A 734 35.54 -12.97 -13.12
N ASP A 735 35.49 -14.15 -13.72
CA ASP A 735 35.21 -15.43 -13.07
C ASP A 735 36.23 -15.78 -11.97
N ASP A 736 37.52 -15.51 -12.20
CA ASP A 736 38.59 -15.75 -11.24
C ASP A 736 38.52 -14.76 -10.05
N ILE A 737 38.17 -13.49 -10.31
CA ILE A 737 37.94 -12.47 -9.28
C ILE A 737 36.76 -12.88 -8.40
N ASN A 738 35.61 -13.20 -8.99
CA ASN A 738 34.39 -13.56 -8.25
C ASN A 738 34.52 -14.85 -7.42
N LYS A 739 35.47 -15.75 -7.76
CA LYS A 739 35.75 -16.97 -6.99
C LYS A 739 36.72 -16.73 -5.82
N THR A 740 37.36 -15.57 -5.74
CA THR A 740 38.35 -15.25 -4.71
C THR A 740 37.67 -14.67 -3.45
N ASP A 741 38.07 -15.15 -2.27
CA ASP A 741 37.50 -14.69 -0.98
C ASP A 741 38.27 -13.46 -0.44
N PHE A 742 37.61 -12.30 -0.41
CA PHE A 742 38.15 -11.03 0.10
C PHE A 742 37.70 -10.69 1.53
N SER A 743 36.88 -11.55 2.16
CA SER A 743 36.27 -11.27 3.47
C SER A 743 37.28 -11.03 4.59
N ALA A 744 38.48 -11.63 4.50
CA ALA A 744 39.55 -11.45 5.47
C ALA A 744 40.11 -10.01 5.52
N GLN A 745 39.95 -9.23 4.45
CA GLN A 745 40.33 -7.81 4.39
C GLN A 745 39.16 -6.85 4.65
N ASN A 746 37.96 -7.39 4.93
CA ASN A 746 36.73 -6.61 5.07
C ASN A 746 36.38 -5.80 3.82
N ILE A 747 36.52 -6.44 2.65
CA ILE A 747 36.25 -5.87 1.33
C ILE A 747 35.34 -6.84 0.59
N ASP A 748 34.38 -6.29 -0.15
CA ASP A 748 33.55 -7.03 -1.10
C ASP A 748 33.97 -6.62 -2.52
N VAL A 749 34.08 -7.61 -3.41
CA VAL A 749 34.58 -7.41 -4.78
C VAL A 749 33.70 -8.19 -5.73
N SER A 750 33.10 -7.49 -6.70
CA SER A 750 32.33 -8.09 -7.77
C SER A 750 32.90 -7.68 -9.13
N ALA A 751 32.92 -8.63 -10.05
CA ALA A 751 33.39 -8.44 -11.40
C ALA A 751 32.32 -8.91 -12.40
N SER A 752 32.06 -8.12 -13.43
CA SER A 752 31.12 -8.44 -14.50
C SER A 752 31.65 -7.96 -15.84
N LEU A 753 31.05 -8.43 -16.93
CA LEU A 753 31.30 -7.87 -18.26
C LEU A 753 30.20 -6.88 -18.61
N ASP A 754 30.58 -5.71 -19.10
CA ASP A 754 29.64 -4.75 -19.64
C ASP A 754 29.15 -5.16 -21.04
N ALA A 755 28.25 -4.36 -21.63
CA ALA A 755 27.69 -4.62 -22.95
C ALA A 755 28.73 -4.58 -24.10
N ASP A 756 29.87 -3.94 -23.86
CA ASP A 756 30.98 -3.79 -24.81
C ASP A 756 32.07 -4.87 -24.60
N GLY A 757 31.92 -5.72 -23.59
CA GLY A 757 32.84 -6.81 -23.26
C GLY A 757 34.02 -6.39 -22.38
N ASN A 758 33.97 -5.20 -21.78
CA ASN A 758 34.96 -4.75 -20.79
C ASN A 758 34.61 -5.32 -19.41
N LEU A 759 35.63 -5.53 -18.59
CA LEU A 759 35.52 -6.02 -17.22
C LEU A 759 35.18 -4.86 -16.27
N ALA A 760 33.95 -4.79 -15.80
CA ALA A 760 33.53 -3.89 -14.72
C ALA A 760 33.81 -4.54 -13.35
N LEU A 761 34.67 -3.91 -12.56
CA LEU A 761 35.09 -4.32 -11.22
C LEU A 761 34.56 -3.30 -10.20
N GLN A 762 33.67 -3.75 -9.32
CA GLN A 762 33.17 -2.97 -8.19
C GLN A 762 33.81 -3.51 -6.89
N ILE A 763 34.43 -2.62 -6.13
CA ILE A 763 35.06 -2.92 -4.84
C ILE A 763 34.37 -2.09 -3.77
N ARG A 764 33.80 -2.73 -2.75
CA ARG A 764 33.23 -2.07 -1.57
C ARG A 764 34.17 -2.30 -0.40
N ASN A 765 34.87 -1.26 0.00
CA ASN A 765 35.84 -1.27 1.07
C ASN A 765 35.20 -0.83 2.39
N PHE A 766 35.00 -1.79 3.30
CA PHE A 766 34.51 -1.54 4.66
C PHE A 766 35.66 -1.39 5.66
N SER A 767 36.91 -1.45 5.20
CA SER A 767 38.10 -1.33 6.03
C SER A 767 38.57 0.13 6.13
N ALA A 768 39.41 0.43 7.12
CA ALA A 768 40.10 1.73 7.23
C ALA A 768 41.38 1.80 6.39
N THR A 769 41.66 0.79 5.56
CA THR A 769 42.88 0.73 4.75
C THR A 769 42.52 1.05 3.30
N GLU A 770 43.29 1.90 2.65
CA GLU A 770 43.13 2.16 1.21
C GLU A 770 43.25 0.85 0.41
N VAL A 771 42.39 0.69 -0.60
CA VAL A 771 42.46 -0.46 -1.49
C VAL A 771 43.64 -0.28 -2.44
N THR A 772 44.44 -1.32 -2.58
CA THR A 772 45.54 -1.36 -3.55
C THR A 772 45.29 -2.39 -4.63
N ILE A 773 45.65 -2.09 -5.87
CA ILE A 773 45.75 -3.11 -6.92
C ILE A 773 47.21 -3.24 -7.35
N GLN A 774 47.66 -4.49 -7.46
CA GLN A 774 49.01 -4.86 -7.85
C GLN A 774 48.99 -6.14 -8.70
N THR A 775 50.00 -6.36 -9.53
CA THR A 775 50.27 -7.65 -10.19
C THR A 775 51.66 -8.15 -9.82
N ASP A 776 51.84 -9.47 -9.75
CA ASP A 776 53.16 -10.10 -9.59
C ASP A 776 53.84 -10.44 -10.93
N ALA A 777 53.15 -10.18 -12.04
CA ALA A 777 53.60 -10.50 -13.38
C ALA A 777 54.53 -9.42 -13.94
N GLN A 778 55.71 -9.84 -14.43
CA GLN A 778 56.72 -8.93 -14.97
C GLN A 778 56.29 -8.41 -16.34
N GLY A 779 55.84 -7.15 -16.39
CA GLY A 779 55.46 -6.47 -17.62
C GLY A 779 54.10 -6.91 -18.20
N ARG A 780 53.23 -7.51 -17.37
CA ARG A 780 51.85 -7.90 -17.72
C ARG A 780 50.89 -7.35 -16.66
N GLY A 781 49.69 -6.95 -17.08
CA GLY A 781 48.76 -6.21 -16.25
C GLY A 781 47.34 -6.16 -16.80
N VAL A 782 46.48 -5.43 -16.10
CA VAL A 782 45.12 -5.11 -16.55
C VAL A 782 45.14 -3.68 -17.11
N ALA A 783 44.41 -3.43 -18.19
CA ALA A 783 44.22 -2.10 -18.74
C ALA A 783 42.85 -1.58 -18.28
N LEU A 784 42.83 -0.47 -17.55
CA LEU A 784 41.58 0.12 -17.07
C LEU A 784 40.90 0.95 -18.18
N ASP A 785 39.58 0.83 -18.25
CA ASP A 785 38.66 1.66 -19.02
C ASP A 785 38.28 2.92 -18.23
N THR A 786 37.96 3.98 -18.97
CA THR A 786 37.53 5.29 -18.44
C THR A 786 36.01 5.41 -18.47
N ASP A 787 35.39 5.90 -17.38
CA ASP A 787 33.93 6.02 -17.29
C ASP A 787 33.33 7.30 -17.92
N ALA A 788 32.00 7.36 -17.86
CA ALA A 788 31.12 8.36 -18.48
C ALA A 788 31.17 9.78 -17.88
N SER A 789 32.04 10.07 -16.90
CA SER A 789 32.17 11.40 -16.26
C SER A 789 33.35 12.25 -16.76
N GLY A 790 34.30 11.67 -17.50
CA GLY A 790 35.31 12.44 -18.24
C GLY A 790 36.47 13.04 -17.42
N ALA A 791 36.88 12.43 -16.30
CA ALA A 791 38.18 12.68 -15.64
C ALA A 791 38.85 11.34 -15.26
N TYR A 792 40.11 11.00 -15.56
CA TYR A 792 41.24 11.77 -16.10
C TYR A 792 42.31 10.90 -16.83
N VAL A 793 43.01 11.60 -17.75
CA VAL A 793 44.33 11.45 -18.40
C VAL A 793 44.59 10.28 -19.37
N ALA A 794 44.62 10.64 -20.65
CA ALA A 794 45.33 9.92 -21.69
C ALA A 794 46.84 9.85 -21.40
N GLY A 795 47.37 8.62 -21.32
CA GLY A 795 48.79 8.31 -21.21
C GLY A 795 49.15 7.68 -19.87
N THR A 796 49.52 6.39 -19.94
CA THR A 796 50.08 5.51 -18.89
C THR A 796 49.15 5.09 -17.75
N ASP A 797 48.57 3.89 -17.86
CA ASP A 797 48.58 2.89 -16.77
C ASP A 797 48.09 1.53 -17.33
N GLU A 798 48.93 0.86 -18.11
CA GLU A 798 48.92 -0.61 -18.03
C GLU A 798 49.49 -0.93 -16.64
N PHE A 799 48.81 -1.76 -15.83
CA PHE A 799 49.38 -2.29 -14.58
C PHE A 799 50.54 -3.26 -14.87
N ALA A 800 51.57 -2.87 -15.64
CA ALA A 800 52.60 -3.76 -16.16
C ALA A 800 53.89 -3.68 -15.33
N SER A 801 53.81 -3.88 -14.01
CA SER A 801 54.91 -4.29 -13.12
C SER A 801 54.43 -4.30 -11.66
N SER A 802 55.27 -4.67 -10.70
CA SER A 802 55.02 -4.67 -9.25
C SER A 802 54.85 -3.26 -8.65
N VAL A 803 54.04 -2.43 -9.31
CA VAL A 803 53.62 -1.10 -8.87
C VAL A 803 52.28 -1.28 -8.18
N SER A 804 52.20 -0.84 -6.92
CA SER A 804 50.97 -0.79 -6.15
C SER A 804 50.29 0.54 -6.44
N LYS A 805 49.03 0.51 -6.90
CA LYS A 805 48.21 1.71 -7.08
C LYS A 805 47.20 1.79 -5.94
N ASN A 806 47.16 2.91 -5.22
CA ASN A 806 46.09 3.19 -4.28
C ASN A 806 44.85 3.60 -5.07
N LEU A 807 43.70 3.09 -4.65
CA LEU A 807 42.41 3.39 -5.22
C LEU A 807 41.62 4.21 -4.22
N SER A 808 40.85 5.18 -4.73
CA SER A 808 39.92 5.98 -3.95
C SER A 808 38.53 5.90 -4.56
N GLY A 809 37.51 5.76 -3.72
CA GLY A 809 36.13 5.59 -4.14
C GLY A 809 35.18 6.66 -3.62
N GLU A 810 33.89 6.45 -3.87
CA GLU A 810 32.81 7.26 -3.33
C GLU A 810 32.40 6.76 -1.94
N LEU A 811 32.12 7.68 -1.01
CA LEU A 811 31.55 7.30 0.27
C LEU A 811 30.07 6.94 0.10
N LYS A 812 29.71 5.68 0.34
CA LYS A 812 28.32 5.21 0.40
C LYS A 812 27.97 4.88 1.84
N PHE A 813 26.75 5.21 2.24
CA PHE A 813 26.21 4.80 3.54
C PHE A 813 24.71 4.52 3.49
N PHE A 814 24.27 3.62 4.37
CA PHE A 814 22.88 3.23 4.53
C PHE A 814 22.62 2.70 5.95
N SER A 815 21.36 2.70 6.40
CA SER A 815 20.99 2.09 7.67
C SER A 815 20.82 0.58 7.51
N GLU A 816 21.36 -0.21 8.44
CA GLU A 816 21.05 -1.65 8.53
C GLU A 816 19.55 -1.91 8.78
N ASP A 817 18.86 -0.94 9.38
CA ASP A 817 17.45 -1.03 9.77
C ASP A 817 16.50 -0.32 8.78
N GLY A 818 17.02 0.20 7.66
CA GLY A 818 16.23 0.84 6.61
C GLY A 818 15.75 2.27 6.91
N GLN A 819 16.13 2.83 8.07
CA GLN A 819 15.88 4.23 8.42
C GLN A 819 16.73 5.20 7.60
N ASP A 820 16.24 6.43 7.42
CA ASP A 820 17.01 7.50 6.79
C ASP A 820 18.25 7.82 7.64
N VAL A 821 19.42 7.69 7.03
CA VAL A 821 20.69 8.10 7.60
C VAL A 821 21.03 9.47 7.07
N THR A 822 21.21 10.43 7.97
CA THR A 822 21.81 11.71 7.64
C THR A 822 23.22 11.73 8.20
N VAL A 823 24.20 11.90 7.31
CA VAL A 823 25.61 12.09 7.68
C VAL A 823 25.98 13.54 7.39
N ALA A 824 26.44 14.26 8.41
CA ALA A 824 26.90 15.62 8.30
C ALA A 824 28.35 15.77 8.76
N LEU A 825 29.11 16.64 8.09
CA LEU A 825 30.44 17.07 8.48
C LEU A 825 30.39 18.56 8.82
N ALA A 826 30.99 18.96 9.94
CA ALA A 826 31.04 20.35 10.39
C ALA A 826 32.45 20.74 10.84
N ASP A 827 32.83 22.01 10.67
CA ASP A 827 34.06 22.55 11.24
C ASP A 827 33.81 22.87 12.74
N PRO A 828 34.58 22.29 13.67
CA PRO A 828 34.39 22.48 15.10
C PRO A 828 34.69 23.92 15.59
N ASP A 829 35.47 24.70 14.84
CA ASP A 829 35.94 26.03 15.25
C ASP A 829 35.06 27.18 14.72
N VAL A 830 34.46 27.04 13.54
CA VAL A 830 33.62 28.10 12.92
C VAL A 830 32.12 27.90 13.14
N GLY A 831 31.67 26.66 13.35
CA GLY A 831 30.27 26.30 13.55
C GLY A 831 29.41 26.38 12.27
N GLY A 832 28.67 25.30 11.99
CA GLY A 832 27.84 25.15 10.79
C GLY A 832 28.15 23.84 10.06
N GLU A 833 27.15 23.25 9.41
CA GLU A 833 27.32 22.06 8.57
C GLU A 833 28.07 22.44 7.29
N LEU A 834 29.22 21.81 7.07
CA LEU A 834 30.02 21.94 5.84
C LEU A 834 29.40 21.10 4.71
N TYR A 835 28.97 19.88 5.03
CA TYR A 835 28.33 18.93 4.10
C TYR A 835 27.28 18.12 4.83
N SER A 836 26.21 17.75 4.13
CA SER A 836 25.25 16.75 4.56
C SER A 836 24.87 15.85 3.39
N GLY A 837 24.84 14.54 3.65
CA GLY A 837 24.32 13.53 2.74
C GLY A 837 23.22 12.78 3.45
N SER A 838 22.14 12.46 2.74
CA SER A 838 21.03 11.65 3.24
C SER A 838 20.91 10.37 2.43
N SER A 839 20.54 9.27 3.08
CA SER A 839 20.19 8.01 2.40
C SER A 839 18.75 7.96 1.89
N ALA A 840 17.95 9.03 2.07
CA ALA A 840 16.57 9.09 1.63
C ALA A 840 16.48 9.32 0.10
N SER A 841 15.73 8.47 -0.61
CA SER A 841 15.33 8.72 -2.01
C SER A 841 14.22 9.78 -2.05
N SER A 842 14.36 10.79 -2.90
CA SER A 842 13.37 11.86 -3.07
C SER A 842 12.07 11.43 -3.78
N ASP A 843 12.01 10.19 -4.29
CA ASP A 843 10.87 9.68 -5.07
C ASP A 843 10.13 8.51 -4.37
N TYR A 844 10.26 8.39 -3.05
CA TYR A 844 9.48 7.40 -2.30
C TYR A 844 8.00 7.81 -2.27
N THR A 845 7.21 7.22 -3.16
CA THR A 845 5.73 7.27 -3.16
C THR A 845 5.12 6.10 -2.39
N GLY A 846 5.93 5.27 -1.73
CA GLY A 846 5.45 4.19 -0.90
C GLY A 846 4.67 4.74 0.28
N VAL A 847 3.63 4.02 0.70
CA VAL A 847 2.82 4.37 1.86
C VAL A 847 3.73 4.40 3.09
N ASN A 848 3.67 5.48 3.87
CA ASN A 848 4.36 5.52 5.15
C ASN A 848 3.64 4.55 6.11
N GLY A 849 4.38 3.79 6.91
CA GLY A 849 3.79 3.03 8.03
C GLY A 849 3.10 3.96 9.04
N LEU A 850 2.44 3.38 10.05
CA LEU A 850 1.63 4.13 11.01
C LEU A 850 2.38 5.35 11.56
N GLN A 851 1.85 6.55 11.34
CA GLN A 851 2.35 7.83 11.85
C GLN A 851 1.50 8.33 13.03
N ASP A 852 2.02 9.36 13.71
CA ASP A 852 1.28 10.01 14.79
C ASP A 852 0.03 10.71 14.23
N GLY A 853 -1.14 10.30 14.72
CA GLY A 853 -2.41 10.86 14.26
C GLY A 853 -3.07 10.11 13.10
N ASP A 854 -2.56 8.94 12.69
CA ASP A 854 -3.20 8.12 11.65
C ASP A 854 -4.36 7.29 12.19
N LEU A 855 -4.14 6.60 13.30
CA LEU A 855 -5.11 5.70 13.92
C LEU A 855 -5.59 6.24 15.26
N LEU A 856 -6.91 6.26 15.47
CA LEU A 856 -7.52 6.40 16.78
C LEU A 856 -8.17 5.08 17.16
N VAL A 857 -7.85 4.61 18.37
CA VAL A 857 -8.54 3.47 19.00
C VAL A 857 -9.30 4.00 20.21
N ASN A 858 -10.62 3.86 20.24
CA ASN A 858 -11.48 4.44 21.29
C ASN A 858 -11.26 5.96 21.48
N GLY A 859 -11.03 6.68 20.39
CA GLY A 859 -10.72 8.11 20.40
C GLY A 859 -9.33 8.47 20.94
N VAL A 860 -8.48 7.49 21.26
CA VAL A 860 -7.08 7.69 21.65
C VAL A 860 -6.19 7.53 20.43
N THR A 861 -5.37 8.54 20.13
CA THR A 861 -4.40 8.47 19.04
C THR A 861 -3.32 7.43 19.33
N ILE A 862 -3.09 6.54 18.37
CA ILE A 862 -1.97 5.63 18.36
C ILE A 862 -0.77 6.40 17.79
N GLY A 863 0.35 6.34 18.50
CA GLY A 863 1.60 6.95 18.03
C GLY A 863 2.20 6.16 16.86
N ALA A 864 3.22 6.75 16.24
CA ALA A 864 3.89 6.12 15.11
C ALA A 864 4.45 4.71 15.43
N ALA A 865 4.43 3.83 14.43
CA ALA A 865 5.05 2.52 14.50
C ALA A 865 6.57 2.65 14.68
N ASP A 866 7.07 2.13 15.80
CA ASP A 866 8.49 2.13 16.10
C ASP A 866 9.17 0.98 15.35
N VAL A 867 9.92 1.32 14.29
CA VAL A 867 10.68 0.35 13.49
C VAL A 867 11.67 -0.48 14.32
N GLY A 868 12.15 0.04 15.46
CA GLY A 868 13.03 -0.70 16.37
C GLY A 868 12.35 -1.83 17.13
N SER A 869 11.01 -1.89 17.10
CA SER A 869 10.23 -2.99 17.65
C SER A 869 10.26 -4.23 16.75
N ASP A 870 10.49 -4.05 15.45
CA ASP A 870 10.64 -5.14 14.49
C ASP A 870 12.12 -5.41 14.18
N LYS A 871 12.60 -6.53 14.73
CA LYS A 871 13.96 -7.06 14.49
C LYS A 871 13.97 -8.26 13.55
N ALA A 872 12.81 -8.63 13.01
CA ALA A 872 12.60 -9.89 12.31
C ALA A 872 12.40 -9.68 10.81
N SER A 873 11.75 -8.59 10.39
CA SER A 873 11.58 -8.27 8.96
C SER A 873 12.88 -7.76 8.35
N ALA A 874 13.13 -8.18 7.12
CA ALA A 874 14.27 -7.74 6.34
C ALA A 874 13.91 -6.49 5.52
N THR A 875 14.80 -5.50 5.55
CA THR A 875 14.71 -4.25 4.76
C THR A 875 15.87 -4.13 3.78
N VAL A 876 16.76 -5.13 3.75
CA VAL A 876 18.00 -5.13 2.97
C VAL A 876 18.10 -6.48 2.25
N SER A 877 18.45 -6.43 0.97
CA SER A 877 18.69 -7.58 0.10
C SER A 877 20.04 -8.24 0.40
N SER A 878 20.32 -9.38 -0.22
CA SER A 878 21.57 -10.11 0.03
C SER A 878 22.81 -9.37 -0.47
N ASP A 879 22.65 -8.52 -1.50
CA ASP A 879 23.68 -7.62 -2.03
C ASP A 879 23.84 -6.29 -1.25
N GLY A 880 23.10 -6.09 -0.15
CA GLY A 880 23.15 -4.87 0.67
C GLY A 880 22.29 -3.71 0.20
N SER A 881 21.52 -3.86 -0.90
CA SER A 881 20.56 -2.85 -1.35
C SER A 881 19.32 -2.82 -0.45
N LYS A 882 18.61 -1.69 -0.37
CA LYS A 882 17.36 -1.63 0.39
C LYS A 882 16.22 -2.30 -0.40
N ILE A 883 15.46 -3.14 0.28
CA ILE A 883 14.21 -3.73 -0.22
C ILE A 883 13.13 -2.66 -0.07
N LEU A 884 12.74 -2.01 -1.16
CA LEU A 884 11.77 -0.90 -1.11
C LEU A 884 10.35 -1.34 -0.75
N SER A 885 9.96 -2.53 -1.21
CA SER A 885 8.66 -3.09 -0.90
C SER A 885 8.53 -3.52 0.57
N SER A 886 9.61 -3.51 1.36
CA SER A 886 9.60 -3.98 2.76
C SER A 886 10.02 -2.87 3.71
N GLU A 887 9.06 -2.35 4.47
CA GLU A 887 9.29 -1.39 5.53
C GLU A 887 8.98 -1.97 6.91
N LYS A 888 9.88 -1.76 7.88
CA LYS A 888 9.65 -2.16 9.28
C LYS A 888 8.53 -1.37 9.93
N SER A 889 8.27 -0.13 9.49
CA SER A 889 7.20 0.73 10.01
C SER A 889 5.80 0.20 9.66
N GLN A 890 5.70 -0.61 8.59
CA GLN A 890 4.47 -1.27 8.15
C GLN A 890 4.36 -2.71 8.67
N SER A 891 5.40 -3.23 9.31
CA SER A 891 5.35 -4.59 9.86
C SER A 891 4.27 -4.74 10.93
N ALA A 892 3.62 -5.90 10.95
CA ALA A 892 2.68 -6.23 12.02
C ALA A 892 3.31 -6.15 13.41
N ILE A 893 4.60 -6.46 13.52
CA ILE A 893 5.35 -6.40 14.80
C ILE A 893 5.44 -4.95 15.29
N ALA A 894 5.82 -4.00 14.45
CA ALA A 894 5.92 -2.60 14.82
C ALA A 894 4.55 -1.97 15.09
N VAL A 895 3.56 -2.29 14.25
CA VAL A 895 2.17 -1.81 14.40
C VAL A 895 1.55 -2.34 15.68
N ALA A 896 1.68 -3.64 15.97
CA ALA A 896 1.18 -4.23 17.21
C ALA A 896 1.88 -3.63 18.44
N ALA A 897 3.19 -3.38 18.37
CA ALA A 897 3.92 -2.72 19.45
C ALA A 897 3.41 -1.29 19.71
N ALA A 898 3.13 -0.52 18.66
CA ALA A 898 2.56 0.83 18.78
C ALA A 898 1.18 0.83 19.43
N ILE A 899 0.28 -0.06 19.00
CA ILE A 899 -1.06 -0.22 19.61
C ILE A 899 -0.93 -0.67 21.07
N ASN A 900 -0.09 -1.68 21.34
CA ASN A 900 0.09 -2.22 22.70
C ASN A 900 0.70 -1.20 23.67
N LYS A 901 1.47 -0.23 23.19
CA LYS A 901 2.06 0.85 24.01
C LYS A 901 0.99 1.69 24.72
N VAL A 902 -0.19 1.82 24.13
CA VAL A 902 -1.34 2.56 24.68
C VAL A 902 -2.51 1.64 25.06
N SER A 903 -2.31 0.32 25.08
CA SER A 903 -3.35 -0.69 25.42
C SER A 903 -4.04 -0.48 26.77
N ALA A 904 -3.34 0.09 27.75
CA ALA A 904 -3.91 0.42 29.06
C ALA A 904 -4.92 1.59 29.01
N GLU A 905 -4.81 2.46 28.00
CA GLU A 905 -5.71 3.60 27.78
C GLU A 905 -6.82 3.24 26.78
N THR A 906 -6.49 2.48 25.74
CA THR A 906 -7.44 2.05 24.71
C THR A 906 -8.29 0.86 25.14
N GLY A 907 -7.79 0.00 26.04
CA GLY A 907 -8.40 -1.30 26.35
C GLY A 907 -8.19 -2.37 25.27
N VAL A 908 -7.41 -2.06 24.22
CA VAL A 908 -7.19 -2.93 23.06
C VAL A 908 -5.74 -3.39 23.02
N THR A 909 -5.54 -4.70 22.91
CA THR A 909 -4.24 -5.32 22.66
C THR A 909 -4.13 -5.75 21.21
N ALA A 910 -2.94 -5.71 20.64
CA ALA A 910 -2.66 -6.22 19.30
C ALA A 910 -1.76 -7.47 19.39
N GLU A 911 -2.19 -8.55 18.75
CA GLU A 911 -1.42 -9.76 18.52
C GLU A 911 -0.96 -9.80 17.07
N VAL A 912 0.25 -10.29 16.84
CA VAL A 912 0.81 -10.48 15.50
C VAL A 912 0.39 -11.85 14.99
N ASN A 913 -0.29 -11.90 13.85
CA ASN A 913 -0.62 -13.16 13.20
C ASN A 913 0.55 -13.66 12.35
N ALA A 914 0.55 -14.95 12.01
CA ALA A 914 1.52 -15.48 11.05
C ALA A 914 1.32 -14.84 9.66
N THR A 915 2.43 -14.49 9.02
CA THR A 915 2.42 -13.98 7.64
C THR A 915 2.45 -15.17 6.69
N GLU A 916 1.44 -15.31 5.84
CA GLU A 916 1.34 -16.42 4.88
C GLU A 916 1.31 -15.95 3.42
N VAL A 917 2.16 -16.56 2.61
CA VAL A 917 2.18 -16.39 1.15
C VAL A 917 1.90 -17.74 0.51
N VAL A 918 0.80 -17.83 -0.24
CA VAL A 918 0.41 -19.03 -0.97
C VAL A 918 0.74 -18.79 -2.43
N GLY A 919 1.63 -19.59 -3.01
CA GLY A 919 2.00 -19.43 -4.42
C GLY A 919 0.87 -19.84 -5.38
N GLY A 920 1.01 -19.42 -6.64
CA GLY A 920 0.03 -19.73 -7.70
C GLY A 920 0.02 -21.19 -8.12
N ASP A 921 -1.09 -21.61 -8.72
CA ASP A 921 -1.35 -23.03 -9.04
C ASP A 921 -0.56 -23.58 -10.24
N GLY A 922 0.22 -22.74 -10.92
CA GLY A 922 1.07 -23.11 -12.05
C GLY A 922 0.30 -23.62 -13.28
N THR A 923 -1.04 -23.57 -13.28
CA THR A 923 -1.86 -24.16 -14.36
C THR A 923 -1.87 -23.35 -15.65
N ASN A 924 -1.40 -22.09 -15.59
CA ASN A 924 -1.29 -21.18 -16.73
C ASN A 924 0.11 -21.14 -17.37
N VAL A 925 1.06 -21.94 -16.88
CA VAL A 925 2.45 -21.89 -17.36
C VAL A 925 2.60 -22.69 -18.65
N ASP A 926 3.04 -22.01 -19.70
CA ASP A 926 3.47 -22.67 -20.93
C ASP A 926 4.83 -23.32 -20.72
N LEU A 927 4.82 -24.58 -20.25
CA LEU A 927 6.02 -25.38 -20.01
C LEU A 927 6.91 -25.56 -21.25
N THR A 928 6.44 -25.19 -22.45
CA THR A 928 7.23 -25.28 -23.68
C THR A 928 8.28 -24.16 -23.82
N GLN A 929 8.23 -23.15 -22.95
CA GLN A 929 9.21 -22.06 -22.92
C GLN A 929 10.46 -22.38 -22.09
N PHE A 930 10.44 -23.48 -21.34
CA PHE A 930 11.54 -23.90 -20.47
C PHE A 930 12.21 -25.18 -20.99
N GLU A 931 13.51 -25.32 -20.75
CA GLU A 931 14.31 -26.49 -21.07
C GLU A 931 14.91 -27.16 -19.82
N GLU A 932 15.36 -28.42 -19.98
CA GLU A 932 16.10 -29.11 -18.91
C GLU A 932 17.41 -28.37 -18.65
N GLY A 933 17.61 -27.95 -17.40
CA GLY A 933 18.79 -27.19 -16.99
C GLY A 933 18.55 -25.72 -16.71
N ASP A 934 17.37 -25.17 -17.01
CA ASP A 934 16.97 -23.82 -16.63
C ASP A 934 16.97 -23.66 -15.11
N GLN A 935 17.30 -22.46 -14.64
CA GLN A 935 17.56 -22.18 -13.23
C GLN A 935 16.79 -20.98 -12.71
N ALA A 936 16.34 -21.09 -11.46
CA ALA A 936 15.73 -20.00 -10.73
C ALA A 936 16.39 -19.88 -9.35
N GLY A 937 16.96 -18.71 -9.04
CA GLY A 937 17.45 -18.39 -7.70
C GLY A 937 16.29 -17.94 -6.81
N ILE A 938 16.16 -18.50 -5.61
CA ILE A 938 15.14 -18.07 -4.64
C ILE A 938 15.80 -17.21 -3.57
N TYR A 939 15.25 -16.01 -3.37
CA TYR A 939 15.66 -15.06 -2.35
C TYR A 939 14.47 -14.72 -1.46
N ILE A 940 14.65 -14.84 -0.15
CA ILE A 940 13.59 -14.63 0.83
C ILE A 940 14.14 -13.80 1.98
N ASN A 941 13.48 -12.67 2.29
CA ASN A 941 13.86 -11.75 3.36
C ASN A 941 15.35 -11.38 3.32
N GLY A 942 15.86 -11.01 2.13
CA GLY A 942 17.26 -10.62 1.96
C GLY A 942 18.27 -11.76 2.05
N VAL A 943 17.83 -13.01 2.06
CA VAL A 943 18.70 -14.20 2.12
C VAL A 943 18.53 -15.03 0.87
N GLU A 944 19.64 -15.32 0.19
CA GLU A 944 19.68 -16.35 -0.86
C GLU A 944 19.43 -17.73 -0.25
N VAL A 945 18.32 -18.35 -0.66
CA VAL A 945 17.88 -19.67 -0.18
C VAL A 945 18.53 -20.79 -1.01
N GLY A 946 18.80 -20.50 -2.28
CA GLY A 946 19.48 -21.40 -3.22
C GLY A 946 18.82 -21.38 -4.60
N THR A 947 19.38 -22.17 -5.51
CA THR A 947 18.92 -22.28 -6.90
C THR A 947 18.20 -23.60 -7.14
N VAL A 948 17.03 -23.55 -7.79
CA VAL A 948 16.34 -24.73 -8.32
C VAL A 948 16.68 -24.88 -9.79
N THR A 949 16.94 -26.11 -10.23
CA THR A 949 17.21 -26.45 -11.62
C THR A 949 16.12 -27.35 -12.15
N LEU A 950 15.49 -26.98 -13.27
CA LEU A 950 14.43 -27.77 -13.88
C LEU A 950 14.98 -29.08 -14.46
N GLN A 951 14.29 -30.19 -14.20
CA GLN A 951 14.66 -31.53 -14.65
C GLN A 951 13.51 -32.25 -15.31
N ASN A 952 13.84 -33.24 -16.13
CA ASN A 952 12.87 -34.09 -16.80
C ASN A 952 12.41 -35.26 -15.91
N ASP A 953 11.15 -35.68 -16.03
CA ASP A 953 10.57 -36.83 -15.32
C ASP A 953 11.03 -38.21 -15.89
N GLY A 954 11.93 -38.18 -16.87
CA GLY A 954 12.44 -39.35 -17.57
C GLY A 954 11.56 -39.80 -18.74
N SER A 955 10.46 -39.10 -19.03
CA SER A 955 9.55 -39.34 -20.15
C SER A 955 9.63 -38.28 -21.26
N GLY A 956 10.36 -37.19 -21.03
CA GLY A 956 10.52 -36.07 -21.97
C GLY A 956 9.85 -34.77 -21.51
N THR A 957 9.10 -34.79 -20.40
CA THR A 957 8.40 -33.64 -19.82
C THR A 957 9.07 -33.12 -18.55
N LEU A 958 9.03 -31.80 -18.33
CA LEU A 958 9.56 -31.18 -17.11
C LEU A 958 8.77 -31.65 -15.87
N ASP A 959 9.50 -32.01 -14.81
CA ASP A 959 8.98 -32.52 -13.55
C ASP A 959 8.73 -31.37 -12.57
N SER A 960 7.55 -30.74 -12.67
CA SER A 960 7.15 -29.63 -11.79
C SER A 960 6.95 -30.05 -10.34
N ASP A 961 6.51 -31.30 -10.09
CA ASP A 961 6.39 -31.85 -8.74
C ASP A 961 7.75 -31.93 -8.05
N ARG A 962 8.79 -32.32 -8.81
CA ARG A 962 10.16 -32.32 -8.31
C ARG A 962 10.71 -30.91 -8.11
N ALA A 963 10.48 -29.99 -9.05
CA ALA A 963 10.91 -28.60 -8.89
C ALA A 963 10.30 -27.96 -7.62
N ARG A 964 9.00 -28.23 -7.37
CA ARG A 964 8.29 -27.82 -6.14
C ARG A 964 8.89 -28.47 -4.89
N ALA A 965 9.22 -29.76 -4.94
CA ALA A 965 9.86 -30.46 -3.83
C ALA A 965 11.28 -29.94 -3.54
N ASP A 966 12.04 -29.58 -4.57
CA ASP A 966 13.38 -28.99 -4.43
C ASP A 966 13.30 -27.59 -3.82
N ALA A 967 12.37 -26.74 -4.28
CA ALA A 967 12.09 -25.44 -3.67
C ALA A 967 11.68 -25.57 -2.20
N LEU A 968 10.74 -26.47 -1.88
CA LEU A 968 10.30 -26.78 -0.51
C LEU A 968 11.49 -27.14 0.40
N ASN A 969 12.39 -27.99 -0.09
CA ASN A 969 13.54 -28.44 0.68
C ASN A 969 14.57 -27.32 0.89
N LEU A 970 14.83 -26.48 -0.12
CA LEU A 970 15.77 -25.36 -0.01
C LEU A 970 15.27 -24.31 0.99
N ILE A 971 13.98 -23.94 0.92
CA ILE A 971 13.35 -22.98 1.84
C ILE A 971 13.43 -23.50 3.27
N ASN A 972 12.99 -24.73 3.52
CA ASN A 972 12.98 -25.29 4.86
C ASN A 972 14.38 -25.54 5.46
N GLN A 973 15.41 -25.78 4.63
CA GLN A 973 16.80 -25.87 5.09
C GLN A 973 17.34 -24.51 5.57
N ASN A 974 16.86 -23.41 5.00
CA ASN A 974 17.27 -22.04 5.36
C ASN A 974 16.28 -21.34 6.29
N ALA A 975 15.22 -22.02 6.76
CA ALA A 975 14.20 -21.45 7.65
C ALA A 975 14.76 -20.79 8.92
N GLY A 976 15.89 -21.26 9.44
CA GLY A 976 16.56 -20.64 10.59
C GLY A 976 17.21 -19.27 10.29
N LYS A 977 17.47 -18.96 9.02
CA LYS A 977 18.00 -17.66 8.56
C LYS A 977 16.88 -16.73 8.08
N THR A 978 15.94 -17.26 7.29
CA THR A 978 14.83 -16.48 6.71
C THR A 978 13.70 -16.22 7.70
N GLY A 979 13.53 -17.11 8.69
CA GLY A 979 12.38 -17.13 9.60
C GLY A 979 11.10 -17.71 8.98
N ILE A 980 11.19 -18.30 7.79
CA ILE A 980 10.03 -18.76 7.01
C ILE A 980 10.11 -20.26 6.77
N THR A 981 9.00 -20.96 6.98
CA THR A 981 8.82 -22.38 6.66
C THR A 981 7.87 -22.55 5.49
N ALA A 982 8.14 -23.51 4.60
CA ALA A 982 7.27 -23.83 3.48
C ALA A 982 6.56 -25.18 3.67
N THR A 983 5.32 -25.28 3.21
CA THR A 983 4.52 -26.51 3.14
C THR A 983 3.93 -26.68 1.74
N ASP A 984 3.97 -27.90 1.19
CA ASP A 984 3.27 -28.23 -0.06
C ASP A 984 1.77 -28.45 0.22
N ASN A 985 0.92 -27.65 -0.41
CA ASN A 985 -0.54 -27.71 -0.24
C ASN A 985 -1.23 -28.65 -1.26
N GLY A 986 -0.44 -29.36 -2.07
CA GLY A 986 -0.87 -30.28 -3.12
C GLY A 986 -0.99 -29.66 -4.51
N VAL A 987 -0.83 -28.34 -4.61
CA VAL A 987 -0.89 -27.58 -5.88
C VAL A 987 0.30 -26.62 -6.00
N SER A 988 0.60 -25.86 -4.94
CA SER A 988 1.67 -24.87 -4.84
C SER A 988 2.37 -24.93 -3.47
N LEU A 989 3.25 -23.98 -3.19
CA LEU A 989 3.89 -23.84 -1.88
C LEU A 989 3.20 -22.75 -1.05
N THR A 990 2.96 -23.06 0.23
CA THR A 990 2.55 -22.09 1.24
C THR A 990 3.74 -21.78 2.14
N LEU A 991 4.18 -20.52 2.16
CA LEU A 991 5.24 -19.99 3.00
C LEU A 991 4.61 -19.32 4.23
N THR A 992 5.09 -19.68 5.42
CA THR A 992 4.58 -19.18 6.70
C THR A 992 5.72 -18.60 7.53
N ALA A 993 5.60 -17.34 7.91
CA ALA A 993 6.38 -16.68 8.95
C ALA A 993 5.55 -16.64 10.25
N ALA A 994 5.80 -17.59 11.15
CA ALA A 994 4.98 -17.78 12.36
C ALA A 994 5.06 -16.64 13.39
N ASP A 995 6.09 -15.79 13.30
CA ASP A 995 6.28 -14.60 14.14
C ASP A 995 5.69 -13.32 13.53
N GLY A 996 5.10 -13.43 12.33
CA GLY A 996 4.44 -12.34 11.61
C GLY A 996 5.35 -11.22 11.11
N ARG A 997 6.65 -11.52 10.93
CA ARG A 997 7.54 -10.68 10.13
C ARG A 997 7.02 -10.51 8.70
N ASN A 998 7.48 -9.47 8.01
CA ASN A 998 7.25 -9.32 6.58
C ASN A 998 7.86 -10.51 5.81
N VAL A 999 7.20 -10.91 4.72
CA VAL A 999 7.67 -11.95 3.81
C VAL A 999 7.96 -11.28 2.46
N SER A 1000 9.23 -10.97 2.24
CA SER A 1000 9.74 -10.41 0.99
C SER A 1000 10.33 -11.53 0.14
N ILE A 1001 9.83 -11.71 -1.08
CA ILE A 1001 10.24 -12.78 -1.99
C ILE A 1001 10.71 -12.17 -3.30
N ALA A 1002 11.89 -12.61 -3.75
CA ALA A 1002 12.40 -12.34 -5.08
C ALA A 1002 12.88 -13.66 -5.72
N ILE A 1003 12.56 -13.84 -6.99
CA ILE A 1003 13.02 -14.94 -7.82
C ILE A 1003 13.95 -14.37 -8.89
N ASP A 1004 15.17 -14.87 -8.93
CA ASP A 1004 16.12 -14.58 -10.01
C ASP A 1004 15.89 -15.56 -11.15
N ASP A 1005 15.16 -15.13 -12.17
CA ASP A 1005 14.94 -15.91 -13.37
C ASP A 1005 16.17 -15.87 -14.29
N LYS A 1006 16.91 -16.99 -14.30
CA LYS A 1006 18.07 -17.20 -15.17
C LYS A 1006 17.73 -17.97 -16.45
N SER A 1007 16.45 -18.28 -16.70
CA SER A 1007 16.01 -18.98 -17.91
C SER A 1007 16.03 -18.08 -19.14
N GLY A 1008 15.81 -16.78 -18.95
CA GLY A 1008 15.65 -15.81 -20.04
C GLY A 1008 14.32 -15.95 -20.78
N ALA A 1009 13.35 -16.68 -20.22
CA ALA A 1009 11.99 -16.78 -20.72
C ALA A 1009 11.16 -15.56 -20.28
N ASP A 1010 10.09 -15.25 -21.03
CA ASP A 1010 9.12 -14.21 -20.61
C ASP A 1010 8.09 -14.77 -19.60
N ALA A 1011 8.02 -16.09 -19.44
CA ALA A 1011 7.10 -16.78 -18.54
C ALA A 1011 7.70 -16.96 -17.14
N SER A 1012 6.88 -16.85 -16.10
CA SER A 1012 7.33 -17.04 -14.71
C SER A 1012 7.84 -18.45 -14.48
N ILE A 1013 9.16 -18.59 -14.22
CA ILE A 1013 9.76 -19.86 -13.82
C ILE A 1013 9.32 -20.22 -12.39
N GLY A 1014 9.02 -19.22 -11.55
CA GLY A 1014 8.49 -19.39 -10.20
C GLY A 1014 7.20 -20.21 -10.15
N ALA A 1015 6.34 -20.05 -11.14
CA ALA A 1015 5.08 -20.78 -11.25
C ALA A 1015 5.27 -22.30 -11.43
N VAL A 1016 6.36 -22.75 -12.06
CA VAL A 1016 6.72 -24.20 -12.16
C VAL A 1016 7.07 -24.79 -10.79
N MET A 1017 7.56 -23.95 -9.88
CA MET A 1017 8.05 -24.31 -8.56
C MET A 1017 7.01 -24.12 -7.46
N GLY A 1018 5.81 -23.64 -7.81
CA GLY A 1018 4.74 -23.33 -6.87
C GLY A 1018 4.91 -21.99 -6.16
N LEU A 1019 5.68 -21.05 -6.74
CA LEU A 1019 5.92 -19.67 -6.31
C LEU A 1019 5.72 -18.70 -7.48
N ASP A 1020 4.49 -18.67 -8.00
CA ASP A 1020 4.12 -17.87 -9.19
C ASP A 1020 4.18 -16.36 -8.92
N ALA A 1021 4.90 -15.62 -9.78
CA ALA A 1021 4.98 -14.16 -9.72
C ALA A 1021 3.68 -13.44 -10.14
N ALA A 1022 2.69 -14.17 -10.66
CA ALA A 1022 1.33 -13.64 -10.85
C ALA A 1022 0.56 -13.50 -9.52
N VAL A 1023 1.10 -14.01 -8.41
CA VAL A 1023 0.54 -13.81 -7.07
C VAL A 1023 1.21 -12.63 -6.40
N ASP A 1024 0.41 -11.66 -5.97
CA ASP A 1024 0.90 -10.48 -5.24
C ASP A 1024 1.77 -10.88 -4.04
N GLY A 1025 2.95 -10.24 -3.92
CA GLY A 1025 3.92 -10.52 -2.88
C GLY A 1025 4.99 -11.55 -3.27
N ILE A 1026 5.02 -11.98 -4.53
CA ILE A 1026 6.10 -12.80 -5.10
C ILE A 1026 6.70 -12.04 -6.28
N GLY A 1027 7.90 -11.50 -6.10
CA GLY A 1027 8.61 -10.81 -7.16
C GLY A 1027 9.49 -11.75 -7.98
N GLU A 1028 9.61 -11.46 -9.27
CA GLU A 1028 10.47 -12.21 -10.20
C GLU A 1028 11.11 -11.27 -11.22
N ALA A 1029 12.43 -11.39 -11.40
CA ALA A 1029 13.20 -10.63 -12.37
C ALA A 1029 14.49 -11.38 -12.73
N THR A 1030 15.16 -10.97 -13.80
CA THR A 1030 16.54 -11.40 -14.07
C THR A 1030 17.52 -10.41 -13.45
N PHE A 1031 18.34 -10.85 -12.51
CA PHE A 1031 19.28 -9.98 -11.82
C PHE A 1031 20.47 -9.61 -12.73
N GLY A 1032 20.97 -8.37 -12.60
CA GLY A 1032 22.09 -7.90 -13.41
C GLY A 1032 21.77 -7.62 -14.88
N ALA A 1033 20.51 -7.76 -15.31
CA ALA A 1033 20.08 -7.36 -16.64
C ALA A 1033 20.07 -5.83 -16.79
N ALA A 1034 20.66 -5.31 -17.88
CA ALA A 1034 20.67 -3.88 -18.17
C ALA A 1034 19.28 -3.39 -18.60
N SER A 1035 18.73 -2.41 -17.88
CA SER A 1035 17.55 -1.65 -18.31
C SER A 1035 17.90 -0.72 -19.48
N ALA A 1036 16.89 -0.29 -20.24
CA ALA A 1036 17.01 0.59 -21.40
C ALA A 1036 17.66 1.97 -21.12
N GLY A 1037 18.00 2.27 -19.86
CA GLY A 1037 18.75 3.45 -19.42
C GLY A 1037 20.15 3.16 -18.84
N GLY A 1038 20.67 1.94 -18.93
CA GLY A 1038 22.00 1.57 -18.40
C GLY A 1038 22.04 1.25 -16.89
N ALA A 1039 20.90 1.30 -16.20
CA ALA A 1039 20.80 0.79 -14.83
C ALA A 1039 20.74 -0.75 -14.86
N VAL A 1040 21.63 -1.41 -14.12
CA VAL A 1040 21.54 -2.85 -13.86
C VAL A 1040 20.38 -3.12 -12.89
N SER A 1041 19.58 -4.14 -13.16
CA SER A 1041 18.52 -4.56 -12.23
C SER A 1041 19.16 -5.04 -10.93
N ALA A 1042 18.99 -4.26 -9.86
CA ALA A 1042 19.47 -4.56 -8.52
C ALA A 1042 18.54 -5.58 -7.84
N GLU A 1043 19.10 -6.52 -7.06
CA GLU A 1043 18.35 -7.54 -6.34
C GLU A 1043 17.19 -6.93 -5.54
N GLY A 1044 17.46 -5.82 -4.84
CA GLY A 1044 16.49 -5.08 -4.04
C GLY A 1044 15.26 -4.59 -4.80
N ALA A 1045 15.33 -4.44 -6.13
CA ALA A 1045 14.21 -4.03 -6.96
C ALA A 1045 13.26 -5.20 -7.30
N ALA A 1046 13.73 -6.44 -7.25
CA ALA A 1046 12.92 -7.59 -7.63
C ALA A 1046 12.03 -8.14 -6.51
N TYR A 1047 12.18 -7.64 -5.28
CA TYR A 1047 11.40 -8.08 -4.15
C TYR A 1047 9.99 -7.50 -4.18
N GLU A 1048 9.00 -8.38 -4.07
CA GLU A 1048 7.67 -8.00 -3.58
C GLU A 1048 7.51 -8.48 -2.14
N THR A 1049 6.75 -7.73 -1.35
CA THR A 1049 6.61 -8.02 0.08
C THR A 1049 5.15 -8.18 0.46
N THR A 1050 4.88 -9.27 1.14
CA THR A 1050 3.67 -9.44 1.93
C THR A 1050 3.92 -8.94 3.36
N TYR A 1051 3.08 -8.01 3.81
CA TYR A 1051 3.08 -7.55 5.19
C TYR A 1051 2.30 -8.49 6.11
N GLY A 1052 2.80 -8.66 7.33
CA GLY A 1052 2.09 -9.39 8.37
C GLY A 1052 0.76 -8.72 8.75
N THR A 1053 -0.15 -9.48 9.34
CA THR A 1053 -1.42 -8.92 9.84
C THR A 1053 -1.41 -8.82 11.35
N VAL A 1054 -2.12 -7.81 11.86
CA VAL A 1054 -2.36 -7.63 13.29
C VAL A 1054 -3.79 -8.02 13.63
N LYS A 1055 -3.95 -8.77 14.72
CA LYS A 1055 -5.22 -9.03 15.36
C LYS A 1055 -5.35 -8.10 16.55
N LEU A 1056 -6.25 -7.12 16.47
CA LEU A 1056 -6.63 -6.33 17.63
C LEU A 1056 -7.65 -7.15 18.43
N SER A 1057 -7.51 -7.13 19.75
CA SER A 1057 -8.35 -7.84 20.69
C SER A 1057 -8.69 -6.96 21.89
N SER A 1058 -9.93 -6.97 22.33
CA SER A 1058 -10.36 -6.29 23.56
C SER A 1058 -11.45 -7.09 24.26
N ALA A 1059 -11.49 -7.01 25.59
CA ALA A 1059 -12.59 -7.58 26.39
C ALA A 1059 -13.89 -6.75 26.31
N SER A 1060 -13.86 -5.62 25.61
CA SER A 1060 -15.00 -4.72 25.40
C SER A 1060 -15.01 -4.21 23.97
N GLU A 1061 -16.16 -3.71 23.52
CA GLU A 1061 -16.26 -2.98 22.24
C GLU A 1061 -15.17 -1.90 22.13
N PHE A 1062 -14.56 -1.80 20.95
CA PHE A 1062 -13.61 -0.75 20.62
C PHE A 1062 -13.88 -0.12 19.25
N THR A 1063 -13.64 1.17 19.10
CA THR A 1063 -13.72 1.87 17.81
C THR A 1063 -12.34 2.00 17.18
N LEU A 1064 -12.27 1.84 15.85
CA LEU A 1064 -11.15 2.27 15.03
C LEU A 1064 -11.61 3.45 14.16
N GLU A 1065 -10.89 4.54 14.23
CA GLU A 1065 -11.16 5.77 13.49
C GLU A 1065 -9.87 6.25 12.83
N GLY A 1066 -9.98 6.83 11.63
CA GLY A 1066 -8.88 7.55 11.03
C GLY A 1066 -8.70 8.88 11.75
N GLY A 1067 -7.44 9.28 11.95
CA GLY A 1067 -7.12 10.50 12.65
C GLY A 1067 -6.98 11.72 11.75
N ALA A 1068 -6.14 12.65 12.18
CA ALA A 1068 -6.00 13.95 11.53
C ALA A 1068 -5.41 13.85 10.12
N ASN A 1069 -4.71 12.74 9.83
CA ASN A 1069 -4.03 12.50 8.55
C ASN A 1069 -4.92 11.77 7.52
N GLY A 1070 -6.15 11.36 7.90
CA GLY A 1070 -7.10 10.69 7.01
C GLY A 1070 -7.14 9.17 7.21
N ASN A 1071 -7.70 8.47 6.21
CA ASN A 1071 -7.92 7.01 6.26
C ASN A 1071 -6.96 6.21 5.36
N GLY A 1072 -6.13 6.86 4.55
CA GLY A 1072 -5.29 6.18 3.54
C GLY A 1072 -4.28 5.22 4.16
N GLU A 1073 -3.67 5.64 5.27
CA GLU A 1073 -2.69 4.86 6.03
C GLU A 1073 -3.36 3.71 6.80
N LEU A 1074 -4.63 3.87 7.22
CA LEU A 1074 -5.42 2.78 7.82
C LEU A 1074 -5.67 1.67 6.80
N ASP A 1075 -6.09 2.05 5.59
CA ASP A 1075 -6.28 1.10 4.50
C ASP A 1075 -4.97 0.38 4.13
N ALA A 1076 -3.84 1.11 4.15
CA ALA A 1076 -2.50 0.54 3.92
C ALA A 1076 -2.04 -0.44 5.01
N LEU A 1077 -2.52 -0.28 6.24
CA LEU A 1077 -2.29 -1.24 7.33
C LEU A 1077 -3.28 -2.42 7.30
N GLY A 1078 -4.21 -2.42 6.34
CA GLY A 1078 -5.31 -3.37 6.27
C GLY A 1078 -6.34 -3.21 7.39
N LEU A 1079 -6.30 -2.12 8.16
CA LEU A 1079 -7.20 -1.80 9.25
C LEU A 1079 -8.32 -0.89 8.76
N LYS A 1080 -9.57 -1.31 8.89
CA LYS A 1080 -10.70 -0.46 8.51
C LYS A 1080 -11.25 0.32 9.71
N THR A 1081 -11.83 1.48 9.43
CA THR A 1081 -12.57 2.24 10.42
C THR A 1081 -13.89 1.52 10.74
N GLY A 1082 -14.33 1.62 11.98
CA GLY A 1082 -15.56 0.98 12.44
C GLY A 1082 -15.56 0.68 13.92
N THR A 1083 -16.74 0.29 14.41
CA THR A 1083 -16.89 -0.20 15.77
C THR A 1083 -16.77 -1.73 15.77
N TYR A 1084 -15.79 -2.23 16.51
CA TYR A 1084 -15.49 -3.64 16.65
C TYR A 1084 -16.01 -4.10 18.00
N GLY A 1085 -17.12 -4.83 17.94
CA GLY A 1085 -17.78 -5.38 19.10
C GLY A 1085 -16.99 -6.53 19.70
N GLY A 1086 -16.83 -6.47 21.01
CA GLY A 1086 -16.77 -7.63 21.89
C GLY A 1086 -17.94 -7.41 22.83
N GLY A 1087 -18.75 -8.45 23.03
CA GLY A 1087 -19.82 -8.35 24.00
C GLY A 1087 -19.24 -7.89 25.34
N GLU A 1088 -19.99 -7.07 26.08
CA GLU A 1088 -19.80 -7.09 27.52
C GLU A 1088 -19.77 -8.54 27.97
N ASP A 1089 -18.76 -8.93 28.75
CA ASP A 1089 -18.56 -10.27 29.32
C ASP A 1089 -19.89 -10.91 29.71
N GLY A 1090 -20.47 -11.64 28.77
CA GLY A 1090 -21.73 -12.31 28.91
C GLY A 1090 -21.43 -13.78 29.04
N GLN A 1091 -20.88 -14.19 30.19
CA GLN A 1091 -20.99 -15.59 30.56
C GLN A 1091 -22.49 -15.93 30.55
N PHE A 1092 -22.87 -17.03 29.90
CA PHE A 1092 -24.24 -17.49 30.00
C PHE A 1092 -24.59 -17.70 31.46
N LEU A 1093 -25.86 -17.50 31.83
CA LEU A 1093 -26.31 -17.72 33.20
C LEU A 1093 -25.99 -19.15 33.68
N SER A 1094 -25.95 -20.13 32.78
CA SER A 1094 -25.55 -21.52 33.05
C SER A 1094 -24.07 -21.70 33.41
N ASP A 1095 -23.20 -20.77 33.01
CA ASP A 1095 -21.74 -20.82 33.16
C ASP A 1095 -21.25 -20.00 34.37
N ILE A 1096 -22.15 -19.37 35.15
CA ILE A 1096 -21.78 -18.49 36.26
C ILE A 1096 -21.08 -19.29 37.38
N ASP A 1097 -19.83 -18.91 37.65
CA ASP A 1097 -19.05 -19.40 38.79
C ASP A 1097 -18.55 -18.22 39.66
N ILE A 1098 -19.12 -18.10 40.85
CA ILE A 1098 -18.77 -17.12 41.88
C ILE A 1098 -17.85 -17.71 42.97
N SER A 1099 -17.30 -18.92 42.79
CA SER A 1099 -16.35 -19.55 43.72
C SER A 1099 -15.03 -18.78 43.83
N THR A 1100 -14.72 -17.93 42.86
CA THR A 1100 -13.55 -17.05 42.82
C THR A 1100 -13.93 -15.57 42.81
N PHE A 1101 -13.01 -14.70 43.21
CA PHE A 1101 -13.22 -13.24 43.16
C PHE A 1101 -13.39 -12.73 41.72
N GLU A 1102 -12.60 -13.26 40.80
CA GLU A 1102 -12.64 -12.91 39.38
C GLU A 1102 -13.94 -13.40 38.74
N GLY A 1103 -14.31 -14.67 38.98
CA GLY A 1103 -15.59 -15.23 38.53
C GLY A 1103 -16.81 -14.50 39.09
N ALA A 1104 -16.77 -14.06 40.36
CA ALA A 1104 -17.82 -13.22 40.95
C ALA A 1104 -17.97 -11.84 40.28
N THR A 1105 -16.89 -11.29 39.72
CA THR A 1105 -16.92 -10.01 39.00
C THR A 1105 -17.51 -10.19 37.60
N SER A 1106 -17.09 -11.22 36.86
CA SER A 1106 -17.67 -11.57 35.55
C SER A 1106 -19.15 -11.93 35.65
N ALA A 1107 -19.55 -12.62 36.73
CA ALA A 1107 -20.95 -12.97 36.99
C ALA A 1107 -21.86 -11.72 37.11
N ILE A 1108 -21.38 -10.62 37.69
CA ILE A 1108 -22.19 -9.40 37.85
C ILE A 1108 -22.57 -8.83 36.49
N THR A 1109 -21.63 -8.78 35.54
CA THR A 1109 -21.85 -8.29 34.17
C THR A 1109 -22.87 -9.16 33.43
N ALA A 1110 -22.69 -10.48 33.46
CA ALA A 1110 -23.65 -11.43 32.88
C ALA A 1110 -25.07 -11.26 33.45
N ILE A 1111 -25.20 -11.04 34.76
CA ILE A 1111 -26.50 -10.85 35.42
C ILE A 1111 -27.11 -9.50 35.08
N ASP A 1112 -26.32 -8.43 34.97
CA ASP A 1112 -26.81 -7.10 34.56
C ASP A 1112 -27.33 -7.13 33.12
N ASN A 1113 -26.63 -7.84 32.22
CA ASN A 1113 -27.10 -8.12 30.86
C ASN A 1113 -28.41 -8.93 30.84
N ALA A 1114 -28.47 -10.02 31.62
CA ALA A 1114 -29.69 -10.82 31.77
C ALA A 1114 -30.87 -10.00 32.30
N ILE A 1115 -30.64 -9.13 33.30
CA ILE A 1115 -31.66 -8.24 33.85
C ILE A 1115 -32.12 -7.25 32.77
N GLY A 1116 -31.20 -6.70 31.97
CA GLY A 1116 -31.49 -5.83 30.84
C GLY A 1116 -32.39 -6.50 29.79
N GLN A 1117 -32.05 -7.72 29.38
CA GLN A 1117 -32.84 -8.52 28.44
C GLN A 1117 -34.25 -8.80 28.96
N VAL A 1118 -34.37 -9.26 30.22
CA VAL A 1118 -35.66 -9.49 30.85
C VAL A 1118 -36.46 -8.18 30.96
N ALA A 1119 -35.82 -7.07 31.33
CA ALA A 1119 -36.47 -5.77 31.43
C ALA A 1119 -37.00 -5.28 30.06
N SER A 1120 -36.24 -5.47 28.97
CA SER A 1120 -36.67 -5.13 27.61
C SER A 1120 -37.87 -5.98 27.19
N GLN A 1121 -37.80 -7.30 27.35
CA GLN A 1121 -38.93 -8.18 26.99
C GLN A 1121 -40.20 -7.85 27.78
N ARG A 1122 -40.05 -7.47 29.06
CA ARG A 1122 -41.17 -7.00 29.89
C ARG A 1122 -41.74 -5.66 29.41
N ALA A 1123 -40.88 -4.74 28.96
CA ALA A 1123 -41.31 -3.48 28.37
C ALA A 1123 -42.13 -3.73 27.09
N ASP A 1124 -41.69 -4.65 26.23
CA ASP A 1124 -42.40 -5.02 25.00
C ASP A 1124 -43.75 -5.68 25.28
N LEU A 1125 -43.78 -6.63 26.21
CA LEU A 1125 -45.05 -7.26 26.65
C LEU A 1125 -45.98 -6.23 27.28
N GLY A 1126 -45.47 -5.25 28.02
CA GLY A 1126 -46.23 -4.12 28.54
C GLY A 1126 -46.77 -3.20 27.43
N ALA A 1127 -45.97 -2.92 26.40
CA ALA A 1127 -46.41 -2.15 25.24
C ALA A 1127 -47.50 -2.90 24.45
N ILE A 1128 -47.35 -4.21 24.27
CA ILE A 1128 -48.36 -5.09 23.64
C ILE A 1128 -49.64 -5.10 24.46
N GLN A 1129 -49.58 -5.23 25.78
CA GLN A 1129 -50.75 -5.14 26.67
C GLN A 1129 -51.49 -3.81 26.46
N ASN A 1130 -50.78 -2.68 26.53
CA ASN A 1130 -51.36 -1.35 26.31
C ASN A 1130 -51.98 -1.21 24.91
N ARG A 1131 -51.31 -1.73 23.87
CA ARG A 1131 -51.80 -1.70 22.49
C ARG A 1131 -53.04 -2.57 22.31
N LEU A 1132 -53.05 -3.78 22.88
CA LEU A 1132 -54.21 -4.68 22.83
C LEU A 1132 -55.39 -4.13 23.64
N GLU A 1133 -55.16 -3.52 24.80
CA GLU A 1133 -56.21 -2.84 25.58
C GLU A 1133 -56.83 -1.67 24.82
N SER A 1134 -56.00 -0.82 24.22
CA SER A 1134 -56.45 0.28 23.35
C SER A 1134 -57.22 -0.25 22.14
N THR A 1135 -56.74 -1.34 21.53
CA THR A 1135 -57.41 -2.00 20.42
C THR A 1135 -58.76 -2.56 20.85
N VAL A 1136 -58.84 -3.25 22.00
CA VAL A 1136 -60.10 -3.74 22.57
C VAL A 1136 -61.09 -2.61 22.79
N SER A 1137 -60.66 -1.50 23.39
CA SER A 1137 -61.50 -0.32 23.59
C SER A 1137 -62.02 0.24 22.26
N ASN A 1138 -61.16 0.36 21.25
CA ASN A 1138 -61.55 0.84 19.92
C ASN A 1138 -62.51 -0.13 19.20
N LEU A 1139 -62.24 -1.43 19.24
CA LEU A 1139 -63.11 -2.45 18.66
C LEU A 1139 -64.47 -2.47 19.35
N GLN A 1140 -64.54 -2.27 20.65
CA GLN A 1140 -65.79 -2.15 21.41
C GLN A 1140 -66.57 -0.91 20.96
N VAL A 1141 -65.93 0.26 20.84
CA VAL A 1141 -66.56 1.48 20.33
C VAL A 1141 -67.06 1.29 18.89
N THR A 1142 -66.26 0.65 18.04
CA THR A 1142 -66.63 0.37 16.64
C THR A 1142 -67.78 -0.63 16.55
N SER A 1143 -67.75 -1.69 17.36
CA SER A 1143 -68.84 -2.66 17.47
C SER A 1143 -70.14 -1.99 17.92
N GLU A 1144 -70.07 -1.08 18.91
CA GLU A 1144 -71.23 -0.32 19.38
C GLU A 1144 -71.78 0.64 18.33
N ASN A 1145 -70.89 1.37 17.62
CA ASN A 1145 -71.29 2.24 16.52
C ASN A 1145 -71.94 1.47 15.37
N LEU A 1146 -71.39 0.30 15.02
CA LEU A 1146 -71.98 -0.59 14.00
C LEU A 1146 -73.29 -1.21 14.47
N ASN A 1147 -73.42 -1.57 15.75
CA ASN A 1147 -74.70 -2.01 16.34
C ASN A 1147 -75.75 -0.91 16.23
N SER A 1148 -75.40 0.33 16.58
CA SER A 1148 -76.30 1.49 16.47
C SER A 1148 -76.68 1.78 15.01
N ALA A 1149 -75.71 1.72 14.09
CA ALA A 1149 -75.96 1.91 12.66
C ALA A 1149 -76.82 0.78 12.08
N ASN A 1150 -76.58 -0.47 12.49
CA ASN A 1150 -77.37 -1.62 12.08
C ASN A 1150 -78.81 -1.50 12.61
N SER A 1151 -78.99 -1.11 13.87
CA SER A 1151 -80.30 -0.82 14.46
C SER A 1151 -81.05 0.26 13.68
N ARG A 1152 -80.42 1.38 13.30
CA ARG A 1152 -81.05 2.43 12.46
C ARG A 1152 -81.47 1.95 11.06
N ILE A 1153 -80.80 0.94 10.53
CA ILE A 1153 -81.11 0.38 9.21
C ILE A 1153 -82.21 -0.68 9.33
N GLN A 1154 -82.08 -1.56 10.30
CA GLN A 1154 -82.84 -2.79 10.41
C GLN A 1154 -84.09 -2.64 11.26
N ASP A 1155 -84.07 -1.82 12.31
CA ASP A 1155 -85.18 -1.73 13.27
C ASP A 1155 -86.34 -0.90 12.72
N ALA A 1156 -87.56 -1.34 13.03
CA ALA A 1156 -88.79 -0.64 12.68
C ALA A 1156 -89.08 0.49 13.69
N ASP A 1157 -89.46 1.67 13.18
CA ASP A 1157 -90.09 2.69 14.01
C ASP A 1157 -91.50 2.22 14.37
N PHE A 1158 -91.62 1.65 15.57
CA PHE A 1158 -92.89 1.12 16.08
C PHE A 1158 -94.02 2.15 16.03
N ALA A 1159 -93.75 3.44 16.27
CA ALA A 1159 -94.78 4.47 16.27
C ALA A 1159 -95.28 4.76 14.85
N ALA A 1160 -94.37 4.89 13.89
CA ALA A 1160 -94.71 5.11 12.49
C ALA A 1160 -95.43 3.90 11.86
N GLU A 1161 -94.94 2.68 12.11
CA GLU A 1161 -95.52 1.47 11.54
C GLU A 1161 -96.90 1.16 12.14
N THR A 1162 -97.13 1.47 13.42
CA THR A 1162 -98.46 1.37 14.05
C THR A 1162 -99.45 2.37 13.45
N ALA A 1163 -99.00 3.59 13.12
CA ALA A 1163 -99.83 4.60 12.46
C ALA A 1163 -100.19 4.18 11.02
N GLU A 1164 -99.24 3.60 10.27
CA GLU A 1164 -99.46 3.10 8.91
C GLU A 1164 -100.39 1.87 8.89
N LEU A 1165 -100.23 0.97 9.86
CA LEU A 1165 -101.16 -0.15 10.08
C LEU A 1165 -102.59 0.37 10.30
N SER A 1166 -102.76 1.38 11.16
CA SER A 1166 -104.06 1.99 11.43
C SER A 1166 -104.65 2.66 10.17
N ARG A 1167 -103.83 3.38 9.39
CA ARG A 1167 -104.23 4.02 8.14
C ARG A 1167 -104.67 3.01 7.08
N THR A 1168 -103.92 1.92 6.91
CA THR A 1168 -104.22 0.88 5.91
C THR A 1168 -105.46 0.07 6.27
N GLN A 1169 -105.73 -0.16 7.56
CA GLN A 1169 -107.00 -0.74 8.04
C GLN A 1169 -108.21 0.15 7.68
N VAL A 1170 -108.09 1.47 7.85
CA VAL A 1170 -109.14 2.44 7.45
C VAL A 1170 -109.35 2.45 5.93
N LEU A 1171 -108.26 2.44 5.14
CA LEU A 1171 -108.34 2.39 3.67
C LEU A 1171 -108.91 1.06 3.15
N GLN A 1172 -108.63 -0.06 3.80
CA GLN A 1172 -109.23 -1.35 3.47
C GLN A 1172 -110.75 -1.30 3.66
N GLN A 1173 -111.23 -0.76 4.78
CA GLN A 1173 -112.67 -0.57 5.03
C GLN A 1173 -113.31 0.38 4.00
N ALA A 1174 -112.64 1.49 3.67
CA ALA A 1174 -113.10 2.43 2.64
C ALA A 1174 -113.10 1.83 1.22
N GLY A 1175 -112.07 1.05 0.86
CA GLY A 1175 -111.93 0.37 -0.43
C GLY A 1175 -113.02 -0.68 -0.66
N ILE A 1176 -113.42 -1.42 0.38
CA ILE A 1176 -114.57 -2.35 0.33
C ILE A 1176 -115.86 -1.58 0.03
N SER A 1177 -116.06 -0.44 0.69
CA SER A 1177 -117.22 0.43 0.49
C SER A 1177 -117.27 1.02 -0.95
N VAL A 1178 -116.14 1.50 -1.47
CA VAL A 1178 -116.04 2.05 -2.84
C VAL A 1178 -116.16 0.96 -3.91
N LEU A 1179 -115.62 -0.24 -3.69
CA LEU A 1179 -115.81 -1.39 -4.56
C LEU A 1179 -117.28 -1.81 -4.61
N ALA A 1180 -117.95 -1.86 -3.45
CA ALA A 1180 -119.38 -2.11 -3.37
C ALA A 1180 -120.19 -1.03 -4.12
N GLN A 1181 -119.82 0.24 -4.00
CA GLN A 1181 -120.47 1.35 -4.71
C GLN A 1181 -120.20 1.36 -6.22
N ALA A 1182 -118.99 1.03 -6.67
CA ALA A 1182 -118.62 0.95 -8.08
C ALA A 1182 -119.27 -0.25 -8.79
N ASN A 1183 -119.46 -1.37 -8.07
CA ASN A 1183 -120.24 -2.51 -8.54
C ASN A 1183 -121.74 -2.17 -8.58
N ALA A 1184 -122.26 -1.45 -7.59
CA ALA A 1184 -123.64 -0.98 -7.56
C ALA A 1184 -123.95 0.01 -8.70
N ALA A 1185 -123.06 0.95 -9.01
CA ALA A 1185 -123.22 1.89 -10.12
C ALA A 1185 -123.18 1.18 -11.49
N GLY A 1186 -122.31 0.18 -11.67
CA GLY A 1186 -122.30 -0.68 -12.87
C GLY A 1186 -123.59 -1.50 -13.02
N GLN A 1187 -124.12 -2.03 -11.90
CA GLN A 1187 -125.40 -2.74 -11.88
C GLN A 1187 -126.60 -1.82 -12.12
N GLN A 1188 -126.60 -0.60 -11.58
CA GLN A 1188 -127.65 0.41 -11.84
C GLN A 1188 -127.70 0.81 -13.31
N VAL A 1189 -126.55 0.94 -13.98
CA VAL A 1189 -126.51 1.21 -15.43
C VAL A 1189 -126.96 0.00 -16.25
N LEU A 1190 -126.58 -1.24 -15.87
CA LEU A 1190 -127.12 -2.45 -16.51
C LEU A 1190 -128.64 -2.60 -16.31
N SER A 1191 -129.17 -2.21 -15.14
CA SER A 1191 -130.62 -2.25 -14.87
C SER A 1191 -131.40 -1.14 -15.57
N LEU A 1192 -130.74 -0.11 -16.12
CA LEU A 1192 -131.36 0.96 -16.91
C LEU A 1192 -131.31 0.67 -18.43
N LEU A 1193 -130.50 -0.30 -18.87
CA LEU A 1193 -130.32 -0.72 -20.26
C LEU A 1193 -130.92 -2.10 -20.58
N GLY A 1194 -131.40 -2.82 -19.56
CA GLY A 1194 -132.02 -4.16 -19.67
C GLY A 1194 -133.52 -4.14 -19.43
#